data_AF-A0A8J1ZEF0-F1
#
_entry.id   AF-A0A8J1ZEF0-F1
#
_cell.length_a   1.000
_cell.length_b   1.000
_cell.length_c   1.000
_cell.angle_alpha   90.00
_cell.angle_beta   90.00
_cell.angle_gamma   90.00
#
_symmetry.space_group_name_H-M   'P 1'
#
loop_
_entity.id
_entity.type
_entity.pdbx_description
1 polymer ?
#
loop_
_entity_poly.entity_id
_entity_poly.type
_entity_poly.pdbx_seq_one_letter_code
_entity_poly.pdbx_strand_id
1 'polypeptide(L)'
;MAETAALSIFQGNNGPKTYDEKVRKMEESFREPQNFKKLTEFLEGKSKRQHLFLYFQKPDMLNEAGEYVDGPGEARVLLSHGETERLKSKACYFLRGAGAVDKPIKVDVSTDGDLLFGEIAAQPLESLHTSLKNIFLPCVKNAEQNKEKVLKQVFGAVDAEHRAEFSSTFTKFTSELTEAIKSLSGGIELKKLDPQYQIDPRVTTYHDIVKEHPDIVTHFEQVLEEWCRQIERYLEETLDSDDPGGSAGGMTLTSGSGDGLGPRSELEYWRYRMQQITSITEHLKSRECKNVFGVLHAVTRMNAESKARQPVFNTLRRWKAIDIQITESYNEAKDNVKYLTTLEKFLEPLYTGTPNNVIDCLPALMNACKMIHTIARYYNTTERMTNLLTKVTNQMILNCKTCILGVDPETGEQNTGPEALWDQDPITLIRNLECCLRMEISYMEEFRRVKDKLATLPKGKQFDFSETLIFGRLQLFCRRVVKLIDMFSTIYQFQSLGAYKFDGMDQLVESFKTILEEFKNKNHNLLDFHNNKFDRDYVEFNVRIADLEAALQQFINHSFESITSITTSLNLLKKFQSILQRETLRADLDSKFTVIFHNYGLELTQVQTTYEDNKGAPPLVRNLPPVAGNITWSRHLLKRIEEPMKKFQTNPSVLAGKDAKKIIRMYNKMAKTLVEFETLWYQAWVHSVEVAKSGLQATLIVRHPDDGKLHVNFDWEILQLIRETKCLDRMGIEIPESAKMVLLQESKFKGYYNELSFILREYRRVVQMVRPIASNLLKPHLDNLEFQLRPGMVTLTWTSMNIESYLANVWRELKKLEQLDNSF
;
A
#
# COMPACT_ATOMS: atom_id res chain seq x y z
N MET A 1 51.01 -13.29 21.48
CA MET A 1 49.61 -12.84 21.69
C MET A 1 48.93 -13.61 22.81
N ALA A 2 48.86 -14.95 22.76
CA ALA A 2 48.31 -15.77 23.86
C ALA A 2 49.03 -15.52 25.21
N GLU A 3 50.35 -15.37 25.19
CA GLU A 3 51.16 -15.02 26.36
C GLU A 3 50.77 -13.65 26.94
N THR A 4 50.57 -12.65 26.10
CA THR A 4 50.16 -11.29 26.52
C THR A 4 48.78 -11.29 27.19
N ALA A 5 47.84 -12.07 26.65
CA ALA A 5 46.51 -12.25 27.24
C ALA A 5 46.55 -13.05 28.55
N ALA A 6 47.46 -14.02 28.66
CA ALA A 6 47.67 -14.75 29.90
C ALA A 6 48.26 -13.82 30.99
N LEU A 7 49.19 -12.92 30.65
CA LEU A 7 49.81 -11.98 31.59
C LEU A 7 48.87 -10.85 32.06
N SER A 8 47.72 -10.64 31.40
CA SER A 8 46.76 -9.59 31.76
C SER A 8 45.94 -9.90 33.02
N ILE A 9 45.87 -11.18 33.43
CA ILE A 9 45.20 -11.61 34.68
C ILE A 9 45.81 -10.97 35.94
N PHE A 10 47.07 -10.52 35.86
CA PHE A 10 47.78 -9.88 36.98
C PHE A 10 47.48 -8.39 37.16
N GLN A 11 46.56 -7.80 36.38
CA GLN A 11 46.17 -6.40 36.55
C GLN A 11 45.23 -6.22 37.76
N GLY A 12 45.80 -5.86 38.91
CA GLY A 12 45.12 -5.50 40.15
C GLY A 12 46.12 -5.14 41.28
N ASN A 13 45.66 -4.50 42.36
CA ASN A 13 46.52 -3.95 43.44
C ASN A 13 47.43 -4.98 44.16
N ASN A 14 47.20 -6.29 43.97
CA ASN A 14 47.92 -7.38 44.63
C ASN A 14 48.74 -8.27 43.66
N GLY A 15 48.98 -7.84 42.42
CA GLY A 15 49.74 -8.58 41.41
C GLY A 15 51.23 -8.20 41.32
N PRO A 16 52.09 -9.08 40.77
CA PRO A 16 53.49 -8.74 40.43
C PRO A 16 53.57 -7.49 39.54
N LYS A 17 54.48 -6.56 39.84
CA LYS A 17 54.50 -5.21 39.24
C LYS A 17 55.32 -5.14 37.95
N THR A 18 56.34 -5.99 37.82
CA THR A 18 57.22 -6.02 36.64
C THR A 18 56.81 -7.11 35.65
N TYR A 19 57.11 -6.90 34.37
CA TYR A 19 56.80 -7.86 33.30
C TYR A 19 57.50 -9.20 33.52
N ASP A 20 58.79 -9.18 33.86
CA ASP A 20 59.58 -10.39 34.11
C ASP A 20 59.07 -11.20 35.30
N GLU A 21 58.57 -10.54 36.35
CA GLU A 21 57.99 -11.20 37.52
C GLU A 21 56.63 -11.85 37.22
N LYS A 22 55.83 -11.25 36.33
CA LYS A 22 54.58 -11.84 35.82
C LYS A 22 54.86 -13.11 35.02
N VAL A 23 55.85 -13.07 34.12
CA VAL A 23 56.27 -14.22 33.31
C VAL A 23 56.78 -15.33 34.21
N ARG A 24 57.66 -15.00 35.19
CA ARG A 24 58.21 -16.01 36.11
C ARG A 24 57.13 -16.71 36.94
N LYS A 25 56.20 -15.97 37.55
CA LYS A 25 55.09 -16.56 38.33
C LYS A 25 54.15 -17.40 37.47
N MET A 26 53.95 -17.01 36.21
CA MET A 26 53.15 -17.77 35.26
C MET A 26 53.84 -19.08 34.85
N GLU A 27 55.13 -19.05 34.53
CA GLU A 27 55.91 -20.25 34.25
C GLU A 27 55.98 -21.20 35.44
N GLU A 28 56.17 -20.68 36.65
CA GLU A 28 56.17 -21.46 37.90
C GLU A 28 54.84 -22.20 38.08
N SER A 29 53.71 -21.53 37.81
CA SER A 29 52.38 -22.15 37.91
C SER A 29 52.11 -23.18 36.82
N PHE A 30 52.58 -22.96 35.59
CA PHE A 30 52.45 -23.94 34.51
C PHE A 30 53.32 -25.19 34.72
N ARG A 31 54.43 -25.07 35.46
CA ARG A 31 55.30 -26.21 35.84
C ARG A 31 54.72 -27.05 36.98
N GLU A 32 53.67 -26.61 37.66
CA GLU A 32 52.99 -27.43 38.67
C GLU A 32 52.39 -28.70 38.03
N PRO A 33 52.59 -29.90 38.61
CA PRO A 33 52.22 -31.18 37.98
C PRO A 33 50.74 -31.28 37.56
N GLN A 34 49.85 -30.69 38.35
CA GLN A 34 48.40 -30.71 38.06
C GLN A 34 48.03 -29.80 36.88
N ASN A 35 48.65 -28.62 36.81
CA ASN A 35 48.43 -27.62 35.79
C ASN A 35 49.09 -28.04 34.46
N PHE A 36 50.30 -28.57 34.53
CA PHE A 36 51.03 -29.10 33.38
C PHE A 36 50.26 -30.23 32.70
N LYS A 37 49.67 -31.13 33.48
CA LYS A 37 48.83 -32.22 32.95
C LYS A 37 47.59 -31.68 32.22
N LYS A 38 46.84 -30.76 32.83
CA LYS A 38 45.65 -30.14 32.21
C LYS A 38 45.99 -29.39 30.93
N LEU A 39 47.10 -28.64 30.93
CA LEU A 39 47.57 -27.89 29.76
C LEU A 39 47.99 -28.84 28.63
N THR A 40 48.73 -29.91 28.95
CA THR A 40 49.19 -30.89 27.96
C THR A 40 48.01 -31.65 27.35
N GLU A 41 47.05 -32.11 28.16
CA GLU A 41 45.81 -32.74 27.68
C GLU A 41 45.00 -31.79 26.79
N PHE A 42 44.95 -30.50 27.15
CA PHE A 42 44.29 -29.47 26.36
C PHE A 42 45.01 -29.15 25.05
N LEU A 43 46.34 -29.18 24.98
CA LEU A 43 47.10 -28.93 23.76
C LEU A 43 47.10 -30.14 22.80
N GLU A 44 47.22 -31.36 23.35
CA GLU A 44 47.21 -32.61 22.59
C GLU A 44 45.84 -33.00 22.05
N GLY A 45 44.75 -32.36 22.51
CA GLY A 45 43.37 -32.70 22.10
C GLY A 45 42.81 -33.93 22.79
N LYS A 46 43.43 -34.37 23.88
CA LYS A 46 42.97 -35.52 24.68
C LYS A 46 42.06 -35.11 25.84
N SER A 47 41.91 -33.82 26.08
CA SER A 47 41.00 -33.30 27.10
C SER A 47 39.54 -33.53 26.70
N LYS A 48 38.71 -33.98 27.65
CA LYS A 48 37.26 -34.10 27.46
C LYS A 48 36.58 -32.75 27.21
N ARG A 49 37.24 -31.64 27.55
CA ARG A 49 36.71 -30.28 27.41
C ARG A 49 37.59 -29.45 26.49
N GLN A 50 36.92 -28.72 25.61
CA GLN A 50 37.55 -27.87 24.60
C GLN A 50 37.84 -26.45 25.09
N HIS A 51 37.70 -26.20 26.40
CA HIS A 51 37.93 -24.90 27.04
C HIS A 51 38.83 -25.01 28.27
N LEU A 52 39.65 -23.99 28.47
CA LEU A 52 40.52 -23.83 29.61
C LEU A 52 40.46 -22.37 30.08
N PHE A 53 40.31 -22.17 31.38
CA PHE A 53 40.31 -20.85 32.00
C PHE A 53 41.51 -20.70 32.93
N LEU A 54 42.04 -19.49 32.93
CA LEU A 54 43.20 -19.07 33.70
C LEU A 54 42.82 -17.86 34.56
N TYR A 55 42.97 -18.00 35.88
CA TYR A 55 42.59 -16.98 36.86
C TYR A 55 43.78 -16.60 37.73
N PHE A 56 43.83 -15.36 38.24
CA PHE A 56 44.72 -14.97 39.34
C PHE A 56 43.89 -14.52 40.54
N GLN A 57 43.63 -15.44 41.46
CA GLN A 57 42.75 -15.20 42.61
C GLN A 57 43.05 -16.17 43.77
N LYS A 58 42.48 -15.89 44.95
CA LYS A 58 42.56 -16.81 46.08
C LYS A 58 41.67 -18.03 45.83
N PRO A 59 42.18 -19.25 46.06
CA PRO A 59 41.40 -20.47 45.88
C PRO A 59 40.18 -20.46 46.80
N ASP A 60 39.03 -20.90 46.28
CA ASP A 60 37.82 -21.08 47.07
C ASP A 60 37.95 -22.35 47.94
N MET A 61 37.58 -22.27 49.22
CA MET A 61 37.36 -23.41 50.10
C MET A 61 35.88 -23.53 50.46
N LEU A 62 35.38 -24.75 50.57
CA LEU A 62 34.03 -25.00 51.09
C LEU A 62 34.06 -24.95 52.61
N ASN A 63 33.27 -24.05 53.20
CA ASN A 63 33.01 -24.06 54.64
C ASN A 63 32.10 -25.26 55.01
N GLU A 64 32.00 -25.58 56.31
CA GLU A 64 31.17 -26.68 56.85
C GLU A 64 29.68 -26.58 56.44
N ALA A 65 29.22 -25.41 56.00
CA ALA A 65 27.87 -25.15 55.49
C ALA A 65 27.69 -25.38 53.97
N GLY A 66 28.74 -25.83 53.25
CA GLY A 66 28.69 -26.01 51.80
C GLY A 66 28.80 -24.71 50.98
N GLU A 67 29.20 -23.60 51.60
CA GLU A 67 29.42 -22.30 50.96
C GLU A 67 30.89 -22.11 50.59
N TYR A 68 31.16 -21.57 49.39
CA TYR A 68 32.52 -21.21 48.96
C TYR A 68 33.00 -19.93 49.66
N VAL A 69 34.14 -20.01 50.35
CA VAL A 69 34.79 -18.92 51.09
C VAL A 69 36.24 -18.79 50.65
N ASP A 70 36.83 -17.59 50.76
CA ASP A 70 38.24 -17.36 50.44
C ASP A 70 39.15 -18.23 51.32
N GLY A 71 39.96 -19.10 50.70
CA GLY A 71 40.96 -19.88 51.41
C GLY A 71 42.04 -19.00 52.05
N PRO A 72 42.69 -19.47 53.14
CA PRO A 72 43.81 -18.76 53.75
C PRO A 72 45.03 -18.80 52.82
N GLY A 73 45.51 -17.63 52.36
CA GLY A 73 46.71 -17.52 51.51
C GLY A 73 46.73 -16.31 50.56
N GLU A 74 47.85 -16.16 49.85
CA GLU A 74 48.02 -15.17 48.77
C GLU A 74 47.34 -15.63 47.47
N ALA A 75 47.06 -14.68 46.56
CA ALA A 75 46.48 -14.99 45.25
C ALA A 75 47.47 -15.80 44.40
N ARG A 76 46.99 -16.87 43.75
CA ARG A 76 47.79 -17.73 42.88
C ARG A 76 47.13 -17.91 41.52
N VAL A 77 47.92 -18.34 40.53
CA VAL A 77 47.40 -18.68 39.20
C VAL A 77 46.69 -20.03 39.28
N LEU A 78 45.43 -20.08 38.83
CA LEU A 78 44.57 -21.25 38.87
C LEU A 78 44.13 -21.63 37.45
N LEU A 79 44.22 -22.92 37.13
CA LEU A 79 43.79 -23.52 35.86
C LEU A 79 42.56 -24.40 36.09
N SER A 80 41.41 -23.94 35.58
CA SER A 80 40.13 -24.64 35.72
C SER A 80 39.35 -24.70 34.41
N HIS A 81 38.36 -25.59 34.38
CA HIS A 81 37.35 -25.67 33.33
C HIS A 81 36.11 -24.82 33.63
N GLY A 82 36.17 -23.92 34.62
CA GLY A 82 35.14 -22.91 34.88
C GLY A 82 33.94 -23.34 35.75
N GLU A 83 33.95 -24.54 36.33
CA GLU A 83 32.84 -25.05 37.16
C GLU A 83 33.10 -24.98 38.67
N THR A 84 34.36 -25.01 39.09
CA THR A 84 34.74 -25.23 40.51
C THR A 84 35.16 -23.96 41.23
N GLU A 85 35.37 -22.86 40.52
CA GLU A 85 35.94 -21.62 41.08
C GLU A 85 35.11 -20.41 40.64
N ARG A 86 34.80 -19.52 41.58
CA ARG A 86 34.07 -18.28 41.28
C ARG A 86 35.00 -17.27 40.61
N LEU A 87 34.51 -16.54 39.62
CA LEU A 87 35.26 -15.44 39.00
C LEU A 87 35.28 -14.23 39.95
N LYS A 88 36.46 -13.90 40.49
CA LYS A 88 36.65 -12.72 41.39
C LYS A 88 37.47 -11.61 40.75
N SER A 89 38.35 -11.97 39.82
CA SER A 89 39.25 -11.07 39.09
C SER A 89 39.19 -11.36 37.59
N LYS A 90 40.00 -10.68 36.78
CA LYS A 90 40.08 -10.93 35.34
C LYS A 90 40.51 -12.38 35.08
N ALA A 91 39.86 -13.03 34.11
CA ALA A 91 40.22 -14.35 33.64
C ALA A 91 40.58 -14.33 32.15
N CYS A 92 41.53 -15.18 31.77
CA CYS A 92 41.80 -15.49 30.37
C CYS A 92 41.21 -16.85 30.03
N TYR A 93 40.53 -16.96 28.89
CA TYR A 93 40.01 -18.23 28.39
C TYR A 93 40.72 -18.64 27.12
N PHE A 94 40.83 -19.95 26.93
CA PHE A 94 41.34 -20.61 25.74
C PHE A 94 40.31 -21.62 25.26
N LEU A 95 39.96 -21.56 23.98
CA LEU A 95 38.95 -22.37 23.32
C LEU A 95 39.55 -23.04 22.08
N ARG A 96 39.26 -24.32 21.88
CA ARG A 96 39.63 -25.03 20.64
C ARG A 96 38.59 -24.76 19.56
N GLY A 97 39.05 -24.42 18.36
CA GLY A 97 38.19 -24.22 17.19
C GLY A 97 37.52 -25.53 16.75
N ALA A 98 36.36 -25.42 16.09
CA ALA A 98 35.52 -26.57 15.71
C ALA A 98 36.23 -27.60 14.80
N GLY A 99 37.27 -27.21 14.05
CA GLY A 99 38.07 -28.10 13.20
C GLY A 99 39.23 -28.81 13.90
N ALA A 100 39.49 -28.48 15.17
CA ALA A 100 40.69 -28.88 15.91
C ALA A 100 40.36 -29.69 17.18
N VAL A 101 39.21 -30.35 17.27
CA VAL A 101 38.81 -31.09 18.49
C VAL A 101 39.77 -32.22 18.83
N ASP A 102 40.21 -32.99 17.83
CA ASP A 102 41.03 -34.21 18.02
C ASP A 102 42.47 -34.08 17.49
N LYS A 103 42.92 -32.87 17.12
CA LYS A 103 44.25 -32.64 16.52
C LYS A 103 45.17 -31.88 17.47
N PRO A 104 46.44 -32.26 17.65
CA PRO A 104 47.36 -31.46 18.45
C PRO A 104 47.48 -30.05 17.86
N ILE A 105 47.38 -29.03 18.73
CA ILE A 105 47.52 -27.63 18.31
C ILE A 105 48.98 -27.40 17.91
N LYS A 106 49.20 -26.84 16.72
CA LYS A 106 50.55 -26.49 16.26
C LYS A 106 51.06 -25.28 17.02
N VAL A 107 52.06 -25.48 17.86
CA VAL A 107 52.64 -24.42 18.72
C VAL A 107 53.50 -23.43 17.92
N ASP A 108 53.92 -23.81 16.70
CA ASP A 108 54.82 -23.01 15.85
C ASP A 108 54.09 -22.00 14.95
N VAL A 109 52.75 -22.01 14.92
CA VAL A 109 51.97 -21.10 14.06
C VAL A 109 51.12 -20.16 14.91
N SER A 110 51.31 -18.85 14.72
CA SER A 110 50.77 -17.84 15.63
C SER A 110 49.25 -17.65 15.57
N THR A 111 48.59 -18.04 14.47
CA THR A 111 47.16 -17.79 14.23
C THR A 111 46.60 -18.73 13.13
N ASP A 112 46.30 -19.98 13.49
CA ASP A 112 45.66 -20.96 12.59
C ASP A 112 44.13 -21.06 12.77
N GLY A 113 43.54 -20.26 13.66
CA GLY A 113 42.11 -20.35 14.01
C GLY A 113 41.73 -21.57 14.86
N ASP A 114 42.69 -22.48 15.11
CA ASP A 114 42.54 -23.68 15.93
C ASP A 114 42.47 -23.38 17.44
N LEU A 115 43.04 -22.25 17.87
CA LEU A 115 43.02 -21.76 19.26
C LEU A 115 42.45 -20.34 19.32
N LEU A 116 41.27 -20.20 19.91
CA LEU A 116 40.64 -18.93 20.23
C LEU A 116 40.98 -18.56 21.67
N PHE A 117 41.33 -17.30 21.92
CA PHE A 117 41.64 -16.83 23.27
C PHE A 117 41.04 -15.44 23.50
N GLY A 118 40.71 -15.15 24.76
CA GLY A 118 40.17 -13.85 25.13
C GLY A 118 40.19 -13.59 26.63
N GLU A 119 39.77 -12.39 27.01
CA GLU A 119 39.74 -11.92 28.39
C GLU A 119 38.29 -11.74 28.84
N ILE A 120 38.01 -12.08 30.10
CA ILE A 120 36.71 -11.87 30.77
C ILE A 120 36.99 -11.02 32.00
N ALA A 121 36.27 -9.89 32.13
CA ALA A 121 36.38 -9.04 33.32
C ALA A 121 35.65 -9.67 34.52
N ALA A 122 35.90 -9.14 35.72
CA ALA A 122 35.32 -9.66 36.97
C ALA A 122 33.77 -9.68 36.98
N GLN A 123 33.13 -8.81 36.20
CA GLN A 123 31.68 -8.84 35.94
C GLN A 123 31.41 -9.40 34.53
N PRO A 124 31.09 -10.69 34.41
CA PRO A 124 30.96 -11.36 33.11
C PRO A 124 29.73 -10.89 32.33
N LEU A 125 28.64 -10.53 33.02
CA LEU A 125 27.40 -10.01 32.42
C LEU A 125 27.61 -8.64 31.74
N GLU A 126 28.29 -7.71 32.42
CA GLU A 126 28.61 -6.40 31.85
C GLU A 126 29.61 -6.50 30.69
N SER A 127 30.57 -7.43 30.79
CA SER A 127 31.52 -7.71 29.71
C SER A 127 30.81 -8.28 28.48
N LEU A 128 29.87 -9.21 28.68
CA LEU A 128 29.04 -9.78 27.62
C LEU A 128 28.18 -8.71 26.97
N HIS A 129 27.53 -7.86 27.77
CA HIS A 129 26.73 -6.75 27.28
C HIS A 129 27.53 -5.76 26.44
N THR A 130 28.67 -5.33 26.95
CA THR A 130 29.56 -4.41 26.25
C THR A 130 30.02 -5.03 24.92
N SER A 131 30.34 -6.32 24.92
CA SER A 131 30.76 -7.04 23.70
C SER A 131 29.61 -7.17 22.69
N LEU A 132 28.41 -7.57 23.14
CA LEU A 132 27.24 -7.71 22.26
C LEU A 132 26.80 -6.36 21.70
N LYS A 133 26.76 -5.32 22.53
CA LYS A 133 26.27 -3.98 22.15
C LYS A 133 27.26 -3.19 21.32
N ASN A 134 28.54 -3.20 21.68
CA ASN A 134 29.53 -2.29 21.06
C ASN A 134 30.37 -2.97 19.98
N ILE A 135 30.47 -4.30 19.97
CA ILE A 135 31.26 -5.04 18.98
C ILE A 135 30.33 -5.78 18.03
N PHE A 136 29.53 -6.73 18.54
CA PHE A 136 28.74 -7.61 17.67
C PHE A 136 27.54 -6.92 17.01
N LEU A 137 26.83 -6.03 17.70
CA LEU A 137 25.68 -5.31 17.13
C LEU A 137 26.08 -4.43 15.93
N PRO A 138 27.17 -3.63 15.98
CA PRO A 138 27.70 -2.97 14.80
C PRO A 138 28.14 -3.94 13.68
N CYS A 139 28.75 -5.08 14.02
CA CYS A 139 29.11 -6.09 13.01
C CYS A 139 27.88 -6.65 12.29
N VAL A 140 26.79 -6.94 13.01
CA VAL A 140 25.52 -7.41 12.43
C VAL A 140 24.89 -6.32 11.55
N LYS A 141 24.83 -5.06 12.02
CA LYS A 141 24.30 -3.93 11.24
C LYS A 141 25.14 -3.62 10.00
N ASN A 142 26.46 -3.67 10.09
CA ASN A 142 27.36 -3.47 8.94
C ASN A 142 27.29 -4.63 7.94
N ALA A 143 27.03 -5.85 8.40
CA ALA A 143 26.78 -6.99 7.52
C ALA A 143 25.49 -6.80 6.72
N GLU A 144 24.46 -6.20 7.31
CA GLU A 144 23.19 -5.84 6.66
C GLU A 144 23.39 -4.70 5.63
N GLN A 145 24.19 -3.68 5.98
CA GLN A 145 24.46 -2.49 5.16
C GLN A 145 25.54 -2.66 4.08
N ASN A 146 25.95 -3.90 3.78
CA ASN A 146 26.62 -4.25 2.51
C ASN A 146 28.05 -3.70 2.33
N LYS A 147 28.96 -3.88 3.31
CA LYS A 147 30.38 -3.44 3.17
C LYS A 147 31.49 -4.48 3.33
N GLU A 148 31.24 -5.73 3.76
CA GLU A 148 32.30 -6.76 3.85
C GLU A 148 32.03 -8.03 3.04
N LYS A 149 33.00 -8.40 2.19
CA LYS A 149 32.97 -9.60 1.32
C LYS A 149 32.88 -10.93 2.08
N VAL A 150 33.31 -10.98 3.35
CA VAL A 150 33.42 -12.22 4.14
C VAL A 150 32.09 -12.62 4.80
N LEU A 151 31.31 -11.64 5.31
CA LEU A 151 29.99 -11.89 5.92
C LEU A 151 28.87 -12.13 4.89
N LYS A 152 29.11 -11.77 3.61
CA LYS A 152 28.21 -12.08 2.48
C LYS A 152 28.03 -13.58 2.22
N GLN A 153 29.02 -14.42 2.52
CA GLN A 153 28.89 -15.87 2.33
C GLN A 153 27.95 -16.52 3.35
N VAL A 154 27.80 -15.94 4.54
CA VAL A 154 26.98 -16.49 5.63
C VAL A 154 25.57 -15.87 5.63
N PHE A 155 25.47 -14.54 5.48
CA PHE A 155 24.19 -13.83 5.46
C PHE A 155 23.56 -13.69 4.06
N GLY A 156 24.32 -13.90 2.98
CA GLY A 156 23.78 -13.82 1.61
C GLY A 156 22.90 -15.00 1.20
N ALA A 157 22.95 -16.11 1.94
CA ALA A 157 22.13 -17.30 1.70
C ALA A 157 20.75 -17.25 2.37
N VAL A 158 20.47 -16.22 3.18
CA VAL A 158 19.27 -16.10 4.02
C VAL A 158 18.38 -14.97 3.49
N ASP A 159 17.07 -15.22 3.43
CA ASP A 159 16.07 -14.25 2.97
C ASP A 159 16.17 -12.93 3.74
N ALA A 160 15.86 -11.82 3.07
CA ALA A 160 15.92 -10.48 3.66
C ALA A 160 15.03 -10.34 4.91
N GLU A 161 13.91 -11.05 4.94
CA GLU A 161 12.96 -11.03 6.06
C GLU A 161 13.54 -11.68 7.32
N HIS A 162 14.11 -12.89 7.21
CA HIS A 162 14.77 -13.58 8.32
C HIS A 162 16.00 -12.81 8.85
N ARG A 163 16.70 -12.06 7.97
CA ARG A 163 17.81 -11.19 8.37
C ARG A 163 17.34 -10.01 9.22
N ALA A 164 16.27 -9.34 8.79
CA ALA A 164 15.66 -8.24 9.54
C ALA A 164 15.11 -8.73 10.88
N GLU A 165 14.49 -9.92 10.93
CA GLU A 165 14.00 -10.53 12.16
C GLU A 165 15.14 -10.84 13.15
N PHE A 166 16.26 -11.39 12.66
CA PHE A 166 17.45 -11.66 13.49
C PHE A 166 18.06 -10.35 14.03
N SER A 167 18.25 -9.33 13.19
CA SER A 167 18.74 -8.01 13.63
C SER A 167 17.83 -7.38 14.68
N SER A 168 16.51 -7.45 14.48
CA SER A 168 15.51 -6.96 15.43
C SER A 168 15.58 -7.71 16.76
N THR A 169 15.61 -9.05 16.72
CA THR A 169 15.72 -9.91 17.91
C THR A 169 17.04 -9.67 18.65
N PHE A 170 18.15 -9.52 17.94
CA PHE A 170 19.46 -9.25 18.54
C PHE A 170 19.52 -7.87 19.21
N THR A 171 18.88 -6.87 18.59
CA THR A 171 18.73 -5.53 19.19
C THR A 171 17.83 -5.57 20.43
N LYS A 172 16.70 -6.30 20.36
CA LYS A 172 15.80 -6.53 21.51
C LYS A 172 16.55 -7.21 22.65
N PHE A 173 17.28 -8.28 22.38
CA PHE A 173 18.08 -9.00 23.37
C PHE A 173 19.13 -8.10 24.02
N THR A 174 19.84 -7.28 23.23
CA THR A 174 20.83 -6.35 23.77
C THR A 174 20.18 -5.27 24.65
N SER A 175 18.98 -4.81 24.29
CA SER A 175 18.19 -3.87 25.10
C SER A 175 17.72 -4.51 26.40
N GLU A 176 17.13 -5.70 26.34
CA GLU A 176 16.71 -6.49 27.51
C GLU A 176 17.90 -6.78 28.43
N LEU A 177 19.07 -7.12 27.88
CA LEU A 177 20.28 -7.34 28.67
C LEU A 177 20.78 -6.03 29.32
N THR A 178 20.65 -4.89 28.62
CA THR A 178 20.94 -3.56 29.19
C THR A 178 20.04 -3.28 30.38
N GLU A 179 18.74 -3.54 30.23
CA GLU A 179 17.73 -3.33 31.25
C GLU A 179 17.90 -4.29 32.44
N ALA A 180 18.24 -5.56 32.17
CA ALA A 180 18.54 -6.56 33.18
C ALA A 180 19.80 -6.19 33.97
N ILE A 181 20.87 -5.70 33.32
CA ILE A 181 22.07 -5.22 34.00
C ILE A 181 21.78 -3.95 34.80
N LYS A 182 21.11 -2.97 34.20
CA LYS A 182 20.67 -1.76 34.91
C LYS A 182 19.82 -2.10 36.12
N SER A 183 19.01 -3.14 36.04
CA SER A 183 18.21 -3.60 37.17
C SER A 183 19.01 -4.37 38.22
N LEU A 184 19.99 -5.18 37.80
CA LEU A 184 20.91 -5.86 38.71
C LEU A 184 21.76 -4.84 39.48
N SER A 185 22.16 -3.74 38.84
CA SER A 185 22.87 -2.62 39.46
C SER A 185 21.95 -1.59 40.14
N GLY A 186 20.67 -1.56 39.75
CA GLY A 186 19.65 -0.60 40.19
C GLY A 186 18.76 -1.14 41.30
N GLY A 187 19.02 -2.36 41.77
CA GLY A 187 18.43 -2.86 43.01
C GLY A 187 18.79 -1.94 44.17
N ILE A 188 17.80 -1.56 44.97
CA ILE A 188 17.98 -0.69 46.13
C ILE A 188 18.88 -1.41 47.12
N GLU A 189 20.12 -0.97 47.28
CA GLU A 189 20.96 -1.39 48.40
C GLU A 189 20.38 -0.78 49.69
N LEU A 190 19.71 -1.60 50.48
CA LEU A 190 19.35 -1.22 51.85
C LEU A 190 20.62 -0.79 52.59
N LYS A 191 20.49 0.19 53.52
CA LYS A 191 21.63 0.72 54.29
C LYS A 191 22.50 -0.43 54.82
N LYS A 192 23.76 -0.50 54.37
CA LYS A 192 24.76 -1.49 54.78
C LYS A 192 25.07 -1.33 56.27
N LEU A 193 25.29 -2.44 56.97
CA LEU A 193 25.66 -2.45 58.39
C LEU A 193 27.05 -1.83 58.57
N ASP A 194 27.22 -1.01 59.60
CA ASP A 194 28.53 -0.44 59.91
C ASP A 194 29.54 -1.57 60.22
N PRO A 195 30.77 -1.54 59.65
CA PRO A 195 31.77 -2.60 59.83
C PRO A 195 32.13 -2.91 61.29
N GLN A 196 31.85 -1.98 62.21
CA GLN A 196 32.12 -2.10 63.64
C GLN A 196 31.13 -3.02 64.39
N TYR A 197 29.97 -3.34 63.80
CA TYR A 197 28.91 -4.11 64.42
C TYR A 197 28.59 -5.42 63.67
N GLN A 198 29.48 -5.87 62.79
CA GLN A 198 29.36 -7.18 62.15
C GLN A 198 29.59 -8.31 63.17
N ILE A 199 28.57 -9.14 63.34
CA ILE A 199 28.64 -10.30 64.23
C ILE A 199 29.55 -11.36 63.59
N ASP A 200 30.61 -11.75 64.30
CA ASP A 200 31.53 -12.80 63.88
C ASP A 200 30.76 -14.13 63.73
N PRO A 201 30.90 -14.87 62.61
CA PRO A 201 30.19 -16.12 62.36
C PRO A 201 30.40 -17.25 63.40
N ARG A 202 31.28 -17.02 64.40
CA ARG A 202 31.59 -17.96 65.49
C ARG A 202 30.76 -17.79 66.77
N VAL A 203 29.90 -16.77 66.88
CA VAL A 203 29.12 -16.53 68.10
C VAL A 203 27.81 -17.35 68.09
N THR A 204 27.68 -18.27 69.04
CA THR A 204 26.69 -19.36 69.01
C THR A 204 25.30 -19.01 69.57
N THR A 205 25.12 -17.84 70.20
CA THR A 205 23.81 -17.46 70.75
C THR A 205 23.54 -15.95 70.65
N TYR A 206 22.46 -15.56 69.94
CA TYR A 206 21.99 -14.17 69.86
C TYR A 206 21.70 -13.54 71.23
N HIS A 207 21.45 -14.36 72.26
CA HIS A 207 21.24 -13.90 73.63
C HIS A 207 22.50 -13.37 74.33
N ASP A 208 23.68 -13.85 73.97
CA ASP A 208 24.94 -13.43 74.60
C ASP A 208 25.40 -12.09 74.02
N ILE A 209 25.21 -11.89 72.72
CA ILE A 209 25.49 -10.62 72.01
C ILE A 209 24.65 -9.47 72.58
N VAL A 210 23.38 -9.72 72.89
CA VAL A 210 22.47 -8.73 73.49
C VAL A 210 22.88 -8.33 74.91
N LYS A 211 23.51 -9.23 75.66
CA LYS A 211 23.99 -8.96 77.02
C LYS A 211 25.33 -8.24 77.04
N GLU A 212 26.22 -8.56 76.11
CA GLU A 212 27.58 -7.99 76.07
C GLU A 212 27.64 -6.61 75.40
N HIS A 213 26.75 -6.30 74.45
CA HIS A 213 26.77 -5.03 73.72
C HIS A 213 25.37 -4.40 73.53
N PRO A 214 24.88 -3.61 74.51
CA PRO A 214 23.60 -2.91 74.41
C PRO A 214 23.52 -1.91 73.24
N ASP A 215 24.66 -1.34 72.83
CA ASP A 215 24.76 -0.35 71.74
C ASP A 215 24.48 -0.94 70.35
N ILE A 216 24.66 -2.27 70.18
CA ILE A 216 24.34 -2.98 68.94
C ILE A 216 22.82 -3.02 68.73
N VAL A 217 22.05 -3.12 69.82
CA VAL A 217 20.58 -3.20 69.77
C VAL A 217 19.97 -1.88 69.31
N THR A 218 20.47 -0.74 69.79
CA THR A 218 20.01 0.59 69.37
C THR A 218 20.42 0.91 67.93
N HIS A 219 21.62 0.49 67.51
CA HIS A 219 22.05 0.61 66.11
C HIS A 219 21.17 -0.23 65.17
N PHE A 220 20.89 -1.49 65.51
CA PHE A 220 20.04 -2.37 64.70
C PHE A 220 18.58 -1.92 64.65
N GLU A 221 18.06 -1.31 65.72
CA GLU A 221 16.74 -0.66 65.71
C GLU A 221 16.70 0.51 64.71
N GLN A 222 17.69 1.42 64.75
CA GLN A 222 17.77 2.54 63.80
C GLN A 222 17.94 2.09 62.34
N VAL A 223 18.71 1.03 62.12
CA VAL A 223 18.88 0.44 60.78
C VAL A 223 17.56 -0.14 60.29
N LEU A 224 16.83 -0.88 61.13
CA LEU A 224 15.53 -1.43 60.77
C LEU A 224 14.47 -0.34 60.54
N GLU A 225 14.49 0.74 61.33
CA GLU A 225 13.58 1.88 61.17
C GLU A 225 13.82 2.58 59.82
N GLU A 226 15.08 2.77 59.42
CA GLU A 226 15.43 3.34 58.12
C GLU A 226 15.07 2.39 56.96
N TRP A 227 15.26 1.07 57.12
CA TRP A 227 14.77 0.09 56.15
C TRP A 227 13.25 0.16 55.99
N CYS A 228 12.51 0.27 57.10
CA CYS A 228 11.05 0.43 57.08
C CYS A 228 10.65 1.69 56.31
N ARG A 229 11.30 2.83 56.58
CA ARG A 229 11.04 4.11 55.89
C ARG A 229 11.35 4.05 54.39
N GLN A 230 12.48 3.43 54.02
CA GLN A 230 12.86 3.26 52.62
C GLN A 230 11.82 2.40 51.89
N ILE A 231 11.49 1.23 52.45
CA ILE A 231 10.56 0.29 51.82
C ILE A 231 9.15 0.88 51.71
N GLU A 232 8.63 1.56 52.72
CA GLU A 232 7.32 2.22 52.64
C GLU A 232 7.26 3.26 51.52
N ARG A 233 8.28 4.13 51.41
CA ARG A 233 8.37 5.12 50.32
C ARG A 233 8.32 4.44 48.95
N TYR A 234 9.01 3.32 48.78
CA TYR A 234 9.00 2.58 47.51
C TYR A 234 7.68 1.84 47.24
N LEU A 235 6.98 1.39 48.28
CA LEU A 235 5.65 0.79 48.12
C LEU A 235 4.60 1.84 47.73
N GLU A 236 4.76 3.08 48.20
CA GLU A 236 3.91 4.24 47.90
C GLU A 236 4.18 4.88 46.53
N GLU A 237 5.38 4.73 45.95
CA GLU A 237 5.66 5.15 44.58
C GLU A 237 4.68 4.46 43.62
N THR A 238 3.79 5.24 43.01
CA THR A 238 2.77 4.80 42.05
C THR A 238 3.03 5.51 40.72
N LEU A 239 2.54 4.94 39.61
CA LEU A 239 2.65 5.53 38.27
C LEU A 239 2.22 7.01 38.20
N ASP A 240 1.37 7.46 39.14
CA ASP A 240 0.74 8.78 39.17
C ASP A 240 1.44 9.79 40.09
N SER A 241 2.56 9.43 40.74
CA SER A 241 3.36 10.40 41.49
C SER A 241 4.22 11.22 40.53
N ASP A 242 3.62 12.30 40.01
CA ASP A 242 4.27 13.43 39.33
C ASP A 242 5.25 14.17 40.28
N ASP A 243 6.35 13.53 40.71
CA ASP A 243 7.45 14.23 41.40
C ASP A 243 8.62 14.47 40.42
N PRO A 244 8.91 15.73 40.02
CA PRO A 244 9.98 16.06 39.08
C PRO A 244 11.40 15.85 39.62
N GLY A 245 11.58 15.38 40.86
CA GLY A 245 12.87 15.37 41.56
C GLY A 245 13.39 14.02 42.08
N GLY A 246 12.63 12.94 41.98
CA GLY A 246 13.02 11.63 42.50
C GLY A 246 13.80 10.81 41.48
N SER A 247 14.97 10.28 41.85
CA SER A 247 15.89 9.55 40.97
C SER A 247 15.36 8.18 40.51
N ALA A 248 14.32 8.17 39.67
CA ALA A 248 14.16 7.14 38.66
C ALA A 248 15.28 7.37 37.64
N GLY A 249 16.29 6.51 37.67
CA GLY A 249 17.48 6.62 36.82
C GLY A 249 17.14 6.72 35.34
N GLY A 250 17.20 7.94 34.81
CA GLY A 250 17.50 8.24 33.42
C GLY A 250 16.49 7.72 32.38
N MET A 251 15.28 8.28 32.39
CA MET A 251 14.55 8.53 31.15
C MET A 251 13.91 9.92 31.26
N THR A 252 14.74 10.96 31.13
CA THR A 252 14.30 12.33 30.93
C THR A 252 13.65 12.42 29.55
N LEU A 253 12.36 12.10 29.44
CA LEU A 253 11.57 12.49 28.29
C LEU A 253 11.05 13.90 28.56
N THR A 254 11.59 14.81 27.76
CA THR A 254 11.32 16.24 27.70
C THR A 254 9.90 16.62 28.08
N SER A 255 9.81 17.49 29.08
CA SER A 255 8.65 18.33 29.37
C SER A 255 8.15 19.02 28.10
N GLY A 256 7.00 18.58 27.60
CA GLY A 256 6.30 19.21 26.49
C GLY A 256 5.18 18.33 25.98
N SER A 257 3.94 18.62 26.41
CA SER A 257 2.68 17.96 26.00
C SER A 257 2.54 16.47 26.40
N GLY A 258 1.36 16.08 26.87
CA GLY A 258 0.99 14.69 27.17
C GLY A 258 0.86 13.80 25.92
N ASP A 259 1.86 13.85 25.05
CA ASP A 259 2.04 12.98 23.90
C ASP A 259 3.00 11.84 24.28
N GLY A 260 2.53 10.60 24.15
CA GLY A 260 3.43 9.48 23.86
C GLY A 260 3.71 8.44 24.95
N LEU A 261 2.88 8.28 25.97
CA LEU A 261 2.92 7.03 26.75
C LEU A 261 2.09 5.96 26.05
N GLY A 262 2.76 5.14 25.23
CA GLY A 262 2.15 3.97 24.58
C GLY A 262 1.89 2.82 25.57
N PRO A 263 1.11 1.80 25.21
CA PRO A 263 0.74 0.70 26.12
C PRO A 263 1.93 -0.16 26.59
N ARG A 264 3.09 -0.08 25.92
CA ARG A 264 4.32 -0.76 26.36
C ARG A 264 4.89 -0.17 27.66
N SER A 265 4.73 1.14 27.88
CA SER A 265 5.22 1.78 29.13
C SER A 265 4.52 1.23 30.37
N GLU A 266 3.27 0.81 30.23
CA GLU A 266 2.54 0.17 31.33
C GLU A 266 3.07 -1.22 31.64
N LEU A 267 3.40 -2.01 30.61
CA LEU A 267 4.03 -3.31 30.78
C LEU A 267 5.41 -3.18 31.42
N GLU A 268 6.23 -2.24 30.95
CA GLU A 268 7.57 -1.95 31.49
C GLU A 268 7.49 -1.51 32.96
N TYR A 269 6.55 -0.63 33.30
CA TYR A 269 6.32 -0.24 34.69
C TYR A 269 6.03 -1.43 35.60
N TRP A 270 5.12 -2.34 35.20
CA TRP A 270 4.76 -3.49 36.02
C TRP A 270 5.92 -4.50 36.13
N ARG A 271 6.73 -4.66 35.08
CA ARG A 271 7.96 -5.47 35.11
C ARG A 271 8.98 -4.86 36.08
N TYR A 272 9.20 -3.55 36.00
CA TYR A 272 10.09 -2.82 36.90
C TYR A 272 9.63 -2.91 38.36
N ARG A 273 8.34 -2.68 38.64
CA ARG A 273 7.79 -2.81 40.00
C ARG A 273 7.94 -4.22 40.56
N MET A 274 7.68 -5.26 39.76
CA MET A 274 7.89 -6.65 40.17
C MET A 274 9.37 -6.92 40.50
N GLN A 275 10.27 -6.35 39.71
CA GLN A 275 11.71 -6.50 39.90
C GLN A 275 12.24 -5.78 41.13
N GLN A 276 11.82 -4.54 41.38
CA GLN A 276 12.18 -3.81 42.59
C GLN A 276 11.76 -4.57 43.85
N ILE A 277 10.51 -5.07 43.88
CA ILE A 277 10.02 -5.85 45.02
C ILE A 277 10.81 -7.15 45.17
N THR A 278 11.18 -7.81 44.06
CA THR A 278 12.03 -9.01 44.09
C THR A 278 13.40 -8.70 44.69
N SER A 279 14.06 -7.62 44.26
CA SER A 279 15.35 -7.18 44.82
C SER A 279 15.27 -6.91 46.32
N ILE A 280 14.23 -6.21 46.79
CA ILE A 280 13.98 -6.00 48.22
C ILE A 280 13.86 -7.35 48.94
N THR A 281 13.07 -8.29 48.42
CA THR A 281 12.92 -9.62 49.04
C THR A 281 14.22 -10.44 49.05
N GLU A 282 15.11 -10.27 48.07
CA GLU A 282 16.42 -10.93 48.05
C GLU A 282 17.38 -10.31 49.07
N HIS A 283 17.43 -8.98 49.17
CA HIS A 283 18.22 -8.28 50.18
C HIS A 283 17.78 -8.65 51.61
N LEU A 284 16.48 -8.77 51.86
CA LEU A 284 15.93 -9.20 53.15
C LEU A 284 16.28 -10.66 53.51
N LYS A 285 16.53 -11.52 52.51
CA LYS A 285 16.97 -12.91 52.72
C LYS A 285 18.46 -13.04 53.03
N SER A 286 19.24 -11.95 52.90
CA SER A 286 20.66 -11.91 53.20
C SER A 286 20.95 -12.31 54.65
N ARG A 287 22.14 -12.86 54.87
CA ARG A 287 22.59 -13.29 56.21
C ARG A 287 22.68 -12.11 57.18
N GLU A 288 23.09 -10.95 56.68
CA GLU A 288 23.19 -9.69 57.41
C GLU A 288 21.83 -9.22 57.94
N CYS A 289 20.80 -9.17 57.09
CA CYS A 289 19.45 -8.83 57.51
C CYS A 289 18.87 -9.86 58.50
N LYS A 290 19.12 -11.16 58.29
CA LYS A 290 18.69 -12.22 59.23
C LYS A 290 19.33 -12.07 60.62
N ASN A 291 20.59 -11.65 60.68
CA ASN A 291 21.27 -11.40 61.95
C ASN A 291 20.64 -10.22 62.71
N VAL A 292 20.31 -9.13 62.02
CA VAL A 292 19.59 -7.98 62.58
C VAL A 292 18.25 -8.41 63.17
N PHE A 293 17.44 -9.15 62.41
CA PHE A 293 16.16 -9.69 62.91
C PHE A 293 16.35 -10.67 64.09
N GLY A 294 17.39 -11.52 64.04
CA GLY A 294 17.72 -12.49 65.10
C GLY A 294 18.05 -11.83 66.43
N VAL A 295 18.88 -10.77 66.42
CA VAL A 295 19.24 -10.00 67.61
C VAL A 295 18.04 -9.23 68.17
N LEU A 296 17.27 -8.54 67.31
CA LEU A 296 16.08 -7.79 67.74
C LEU A 296 14.98 -8.72 68.30
N HIS A 297 14.80 -9.91 67.73
CA HIS A 297 13.90 -10.93 68.29
C HIS A 297 14.39 -11.51 69.63
N ALA A 298 15.70 -11.70 69.80
CA ALA A 298 16.28 -12.15 71.07
C ALA A 298 16.00 -11.14 72.20
N VAL A 299 16.09 -9.83 71.93
CA VAL A 299 15.75 -8.75 72.86
C VAL A 299 14.28 -8.82 73.29
N THR A 300 13.35 -9.04 72.35
CA THR A 300 11.92 -9.17 72.68
C THR A 300 11.57 -10.40 73.51
N ARG A 301 12.41 -11.45 73.51
CA ARG A 301 12.21 -12.70 74.26
C ARG A 301 12.84 -12.68 75.67
N MET A 302 13.67 -11.70 75.99
CA MET A 302 14.28 -11.58 77.32
C MET A 302 13.29 -11.03 78.36
N ASN A 303 13.32 -11.57 79.58
CA ASN A 303 12.45 -11.17 80.70
C ASN A 303 12.90 -9.90 81.45
N ALA A 304 13.90 -9.17 80.94
CA ALA A 304 14.40 -7.96 81.61
C ALA A 304 13.57 -6.73 81.25
N GLU A 305 13.11 -5.98 82.27
CA GLU A 305 12.48 -4.66 82.15
C GLU A 305 13.51 -3.62 81.66
N SER A 306 13.83 -3.64 80.37
CA SER A 306 14.69 -2.63 79.74
C SER A 306 13.85 -1.58 79.01
N LYS A 307 14.14 -0.29 79.25
CA LYS A 307 13.51 0.86 78.56
C LYS A 307 13.61 0.78 77.02
N ALA A 308 14.57 0.00 76.49
CA ALA A 308 14.79 -0.21 75.06
C ALA A 308 13.87 -1.28 74.42
N ARG A 309 13.05 -2.00 75.19
CA ARG A 309 12.19 -3.09 74.65
C ARG A 309 11.00 -2.56 73.86
N GLN A 310 10.39 -1.47 74.32
CA GLN A 310 9.21 -0.87 73.69
C GLN A 310 9.47 -0.34 72.26
N PRO A 311 10.55 0.42 71.98
CA PRO A 311 10.85 0.88 70.62
C PRO A 311 11.13 -0.31 69.67
N VAL A 312 11.96 -1.28 70.09
CA VAL A 312 12.25 -2.48 69.29
C VAL A 312 10.98 -3.28 68.96
N PHE A 313 10.05 -3.42 69.91
CA PHE A 313 8.78 -4.10 69.66
C PHE A 313 7.89 -3.35 68.65
N ASN A 314 7.86 -2.01 68.73
CA ASN A 314 7.09 -1.18 67.80
C ASN A 314 7.68 -1.24 66.38
N THR A 315 9.00 -1.13 66.24
CA THR A 315 9.68 -1.23 64.94
C THR A 315 9.52 -2.63 64.31
N LEU A 316 9.62 -3.71 65.10
CA LEU A 316 9.33 -5.07 64.62
C LEU A 316 7.86 -5.27 64.21
N ARG A 317 6.92 -4.61 64.90
CA ARG A 317 5.50 -4.64 64.54
C ARG A 317 5.24 -3.88 63.24
N ARG A 318 5.86 -2.70 63.06
CA ARG A 318 5.84 -1.94 61.81
C ARG A 318 6.42 -2.76 60.66
N TRP A 319 7.60 -3.35 60.86
CA TRP A 319 8.21 -4.27 59.91
C TRP A 319 7.27 -5.39 59.49
N LYS A 320 6.58 -6.04 60.44
CA LYS A 320 5.62 -7.11 60.12
C LYS A 320 4.46 -6.63 59.25
N ALA A 321 4.01 -5.39 59.41
CA ALA A 321 2.99 -4.81 58.52
C ALA A 321 3.55 -4.56 57.12
N ILE A 322 4.77 -4.03 57.02
CA ILE A 322 5.47 -3.80 55.75
C ILE A 322 5.75 -5.11 55.02
N ASP A 323 6.15 -6.18 55.70
CA ASP A 323 6.41 -7.51 55.11
C ASP A 323 5.14 -8.11 54.47
N ILE A 324 3.98 -7.91 55.09
CA ILE A 324 2.68 -8.25 54.51
C ILE A 324 2.41 -7.40 53.26
N GLN A 325 2.64 -6.09 53.33
CA GLN A 325 2.45 -5.18 52.20
C GLN A 325 3.40 -5.47 51.02
N ILE A 326 4.65 -5.86 51.29
CA ILE A 326 5.62 -6.35 50.29
C ILE A 326 5.04 -7.58 49.59
N THR A 327 4.53 -8.54 50.37
CA THR A 327 3.98 -9.80 49.83
C THR A 327 2.74 -9.55 48.98
N GLU A 328 1.84 -8.65 49.42
CA GLU A 328 0.66 -8.26 48.65
C GLU A 328 1.04 -7.53 47.35
N SER A 329 1.93 -6.56 47.44
CA SER A 329 2.42 -5.78 46.28
C SER A 329 3.18 -6.66 45.28
N TYR A 330 3.93 -7.65 45.76
CA TYR A 330 4.60 -8.63 44.90
C TYR A 330 3.59 -9.48 44.13
N ASN A 331 2.57 -9.99 44.82
CA ASN A 331 1.53 -10.81 44.19
C ASN A 331 0.71 -10.00 43.17
N GLU A 332 0.42 -8.73 43.49
CA GLU A 332 -0.20 -7.80 42.55
C GLU A 332 0.67 -7.59 41.30
N ALA A 333 1.94 -7.21 41.47
CA ALA A 333 2.83 -6.95 40.35
C ALA A 333 3.02 -8.21 39.48
N LYS A 334 3.17 -9.39 40.11
CA LYS A 334 3.29 -10.68 39.43
C LYS A 334 2.06 -11.04 38.60
N ASP A 335 0.86 -10.86 39.15
CA ASP A 335 -0.40 -11.13 38.44
C ASP A 335 -0.59 -10.15 37.26
N ASN A 336 -0.32 -8.87 37.49
CA ASN A 336 -0.42 -7.83 36.45
C ASN A 336 0.57 -8.07 35.31
N VAL A 337 1.84 -8.37 35.60
CA VAL A 337 2.84 -8.73 34.57
C VAL A 337 2.39 -9.96 33.78
N LYS A 338 1.88 -11.00 34.45
CA LYS A 338 1.40 -12.21 33.79
C LYS A 338 0.31 -11.91 32.77
N TYR A 339 -0.70 -11.12 33.13
CA TYR A 339 -1.80 -10.79 32.23
C TYR A 339 -1.40 -9.78 31.14
N LEU A 340 -0.67 -8.72 31.48
CA LEU A 340 -0.24 -7.72 30.51
C LEU A 340 0.73 -8.28 29.46
N THR A 341 1.59 -9.23 29.82
CA THR A 341 2.49 -9.91 28.86
C THR A 341 1.70 -10.66 27.79
N THR A 342 0.47 -11.11 28.06
CA THR A 342 -0.38 -11.74 27.04
C THR A 342 -0.86 -10.77 25.96
N LEU A 343 -0.86 -9.45 26.24
CA LEU A 343 -1.21 -8.41 25.28
C LEU A 343 -0.06 -8.07 24.32
N GLU A 344 1.19 -8.33 24.69
CA GLU A 344 2.39 -7.87 23.95
C GLU A 344 2.31 -8.23 22.45
N LYS A 345 1.88 -9.45 22.14
CA LYS A 345 1.72 -9.92 20.76
C LYS A 345 0.66 -9.16 19.96
N PHE A 346 -0.43 -8.75 20.61
CA PHE A 346 -1.52 -8.00 19.98
C PHE A 346 -1.23 -6.49 19.93
N LEU A 347 -0.25 -6.02 20.72
CA LEU A 347 0.21 -4.64 20.71
C LEU A 347 1.29 -4.39 19.65
N GLU A 348 2.02 -5.42 19.20
CA GLU A 348 3.09 -5.29 18.18
C GLU A 348 2.64 -4.55 16.91
N PRO A 349 1.49 -4.87 16.29
CA PRO A 349 1.06 -4.22 15.05
C PRO A 349 0.78 -2.72 15.21
N LEU A 350 0.53 -2.23 16.43
CA LEU A 350 0.33 -0.79 16.70
C LEU A 350 1.62 0.02 16.56
N TYR A 351 2.79 -0.62 16.69
CA TYR A 351 4.09 0.05 16.59
C TYR A 351 4.74 -0.12 15.22
N THR A 352 4.61 -1.29 14.61
CA THR A 352 5.35 -1.65 13.38
C THR A 352 4.46 -1.78 12.15
N GLY A 353 3.14 -2.00 12.32
CA GLY A 353 2.21 -2.28 11.24
C GLY A 353 1.59 -1.05 10.61
N THR A 354 0.82 -1.26 9.54
CA THR A 354 -0.05 -0.23 8.95
C THR A 354 -1.40 -0.18 9.67
N PRO A 355 -2.17 0.91 9.49
CA PRO A 355 -3.53 0.98 10.00
C PRO A 355 -4.44 -0.21 9.65
N ASN A 356 -4.23 -0.84 8.49
CA ASN A 356 -4.95 -2.06 8.10
C ASN A 356 -4.55 -3.27 8.95
N ASN A 357 -3.26 -3.43 9.24
CA ASN A 357 -2.80 -4.51 10.11
C ASN A 357 -3.34 -4.33 11.54
N VAL A 358 -3.48 -3.08 12.00
CA VAL A 358 -4.13 -2.78 13.28
C VAL A 358 -5.59 -3.25 13.25
N ILE A 359 -6.36 -2.89 12.21
CA ILE A 359 -7.77 -3.32 12.03
C ILE A 359 -7.91 -4.84 12.16
N ASP A 360 -7.05 -5.61 11.49
CA ASP A 360 -7.10 -7.08 11.53
C ASP A 360 -6.83 -7.65 12.94
N CYS A 361 -6.04 -6.94 13.76
CA CYS A 361 -5.68 -7.36 15.11
C CYS A 361 -6.66 -6.86 16.20
N LEU A 362 -7.51 -5.87 15.90
CA LEU A 362 -8.44 -5.26 16.88
C LEU A 362 -9.37 -6.29 17.57
N PRO A 363 -9.98 -7.26 16.87
CA PRO A 363 -10.85 -8.23 17.52
C PRO A 363 -10.10 -9.09 18.55
N ALA A 364 -8.85 -9.46 18.25
CA ALA A 364 -8.01 -10.24 19.16
C ALA A 364 -7.60 -9.40 20.39
N LEU A 365 -7.18 -8.15 20.16
CA LEU A 365 -6.81 -7.21 21.22
C LEU A 365 -8.00 -6.95 22.17
N MET A 366 -9.19 -6.66 21.63
CA MET A 366 -10.36 -6.35 22.46
C MET A 366 -10.83 -7.57 23.27
N ASN A 367 -10.77 -8.78 22.69
CA ASN A 367 -11.04 -10.02 23.43
C ASN A 367 -10.00 -10.28 24.53
N ALA A 368 -8.72 -9.97 24.30
CA ALA A 368 -7.69 -10.08 25.33
C ALA A 368 -7.94 -9.09 26.48
N CYS A 369 -8.28 -7.83 26.18
CA CYS A 369 -8.68 -6.83 27.18
C CYS A 369 -9.91 -7.30 27.99
N LYS A 370 -10.90 -7.91 27.34
CA LYS A 370 -12.06 -8.52 28.00
C LYS A 370 -11.63 -9.63 28.98
N MET A 371 -10.74 -10.53 28.57
CA MET A 371 -10.25 -11.62 29.41
C MET A 371 -9.50 -11.09 30.64
N ILE A 372 -8.69 -10.04 30.48
CA ILE A 372 -7.98 -9.41 31.58
C ILE A 372 -8.97 -8.80 32.59
N HIS A 373 -9.94 -8.02 32.12
CA HIS A 373 -10.95 -7.42 33.00
C HIS A 373 -11.78 -8.45 33.79
N THR A 374 -12.07 -9.59 33.17
CA THR A 374 -12.92 -10.64 33.77
C THR A 374 -12.15 -11.60 34.70
N ILE A 375 -10.88 -11.90 34.41
CA ILE A 375 -10.10 -12.94 35.10
C ILE A 375 -9.04 -12.36 36.03
N ALA A 376 -8.42 -11.23 35.68
CA ALA A 376 -7.34 -10.68 36.51
C ALA A 376 -7.85 -10.31 37.89
N ARG A 377 -7.03 -10.54 38.93
CA ARG A 377 -7.44 -10.25 40.31
C ARG A 377 -7.19 -8.79 40.67
N TYR A 378 -6.06 -8.24 40.22
CA TYR A 378 -5.58 -6.91 40.60
C TYR A 378 -5.68 -5.86 39.48
N TYR A 379 -5.61 -6.26 38.20
CA TYR A 379 -5.69 -5.33 37.06
C TYR A 379 -7.13 -5.04 36.58
N ASN A 380 -8.14 -5.63 37.20
CA ASN A 380 -9.54 -5.61 36.75
C ASN A 380 -10.31 -4.33 37.10
N THR A 381 -9.63 -3.26 37.50
CA THR A 381 -10.28 -2.01 37.89
C THR A 381 -10.63 -1.19 36.66
N THR A 382 -11.76 -0.48 36.73
CA THR A 382 -12.25 0.38 35.65
C THR A 382 -11.21 1.43 35.25
N GLU A 383 -10.50 2.00 36.23
CA GLU A 383 -9.47 3.01 36.03
C GLU A 383 -8.26 2.47 35.25
N ARG A 384 -7.68 1.34 35.68
CA ARG A 384 -6.52 0.73 34.99
C ARG A 384 -6.86 0.31 33.56
N MET A 385 -8.04 -0.28 33.36
CA MET A 385 -8.52 -0.64 32.02
C MET A 385 -8.74 0.59 31.13
N THR A 386 -9.27 1.68 31.69
CA THR A 386 -9.47 2.94 30.95
C THR A 386 -8.12 3.56 30.56
N ASN A 387 -7.16 3.59 31.48
CA ASN A 387 -5.80 4.09 31.22
C ASN A 387 -5.09 3.26 30.13
N LEU A 388 -5.16 1.93 30.20
CA LEU A 388 -4.60 1.06 29.18
C LEU A 388 -5.22 1.31 27.79
N LEU A 389 -6.55 1.36 27.70
CA LEU A 389 -7.25 1.60 26.44
C LEU A 389 -6.97 3.01 25.88
N THR A 390 -6.73 4.00 26.76
CA THR A 390 -6.32 5.35 26.37
C THR A 390 -4.89 5.38 25.84
N LYS A 391 -3.97 4.60 26.43
CA LYS A 391 -2.61 4.45 25.89
C LYS A 391 -2.64 3.73 24.53
N VAL A 392 -3.51 2.73 24.37
CA VAL A 392 -3.75 2.07 23.07
C VAL A 392 -4.23 3.08 22.02
N THR A 393 -5.20 3.95 22.34
CA THR A 393 -5.67 4.96 21.37
C THR A 393 -4.61 6.00 21.05
N ASN A 394 -3.80 6.43 22.02
CA ASN A 394 -2.66 7.31 21.76
C ASN A 394 -1.66 6.67 20.78
N GLN A 395 -1.36 5.38 20.94
CA GLN A 395 -0.48 4.66 20.04
C GLN A 395 -1.09 4.48 18.64
N MET A 396 -2.41 4.27 18.53
CA MET A 396 -3.12 4.26 17.24
C MET A 396 -2.98 5.60 16.51
N ILE A 397 -3.10 6.72 17.22
CA ILE A 397 -2.89 8.06 16.62
C ILE A 397 -1.45 8.19 16.10
N LEU A 398 -0.45 7.74 16.85
CA LEU A 398 0.95 7.74 16.40
C LEU A 398 1.17 6.85 15.17
N ASN A 399 0.56 5.67 15.15
CA ASN A 399 0.59 4.77 13.99
C ASN A 399 -0.01 5.43 12.74
N CYS A 400 -1.19 6.05 12.89
CA CYS A 400 -1.84 6.82 11.83
C CYS A 400 -0.95 7.97 11.34
N LYS A 401 -0.39 8.78 12.24
CA LYS A 401 0.54 9.87 11.87
C LYS A 401 1.75 9.35 11.09
N THR A 402 2.34 8.24 11.54
CA THR A 402 3.49 7.61 10.87
C THR A 402 3.12 7.10 9.48
N CYS A 403 1.95 6.48 9.33
CA CYS A 403 1.45 6.01 8.04
C CYS A 403 1.19 7.15 7.05
N ILE A 404 0.71 8.30 7.54
CA ILE A 404 0.39 9.47 6.71
C ILE A 404 1.67 10.20 6.28
N LEU A 405 2.62 10.41 7.19
CA LEU A 405 3.87 11.13 6.90
C LEU A 405 4.83 10.30 6.02
N GLY A 406 4.65 8.98 6.00
CA GLY A 406 5.52 8.06 5.26
C GLY A 406 6.91 7.98 5.89
N VAL A 407 7.66 6.96 5.48
CA VAL A 407 9.10 6.84 5.77
C VAL A 407 9.83 7.22 4.49
N ASP A 408 10.77 8.15 4.60
CA ASP A 408 11.57 8.56 3.44
C ASP A 408 12.43 7.36 2.98
N PRO A 409 12.30 6.86 1.73
CA PRO A 409 12.96 5.63 1.27
C PRO A 409 14.49 5.68 1.30
N GLU A 410 15.08 6.88 1.26
CA GLU A 410 16.54 7.07 1.18
C GLU A 410 17.20 7.22 2.56
N THR A 411 16.51 7.80 3.54
CA THR A 411 17.05 8.10 4.88
C THR A 411 16.53 7.16 5.96
N GLY A 412 15.38 6.51 5.74
CA GLY A 412 14.71 5.70 6.77
C GLY A 412 14.17 6.53 7.93
N GLU A 413 14.21 7.87 7.83
CA GLU A 413 13.72 8.80 8.85
C GLU A 413 12.26 9.18 8.58
N GLN A 414 11.52 9.47 9.65
CA GLN A 414 10.15 9.99 9.54
C GLN A 414 10.21 11.40 8.98
N ASN A 415 9.50 11.65 7.87
CA ASN A 415 9.33 13.00 7.34
C ASN A 415 8.54 13.84 8.36
N THR A 416 9.27 14.57 9.19
CA THR A 416 8.72 15.43 10.25
C THR A 416 8.45 16.86 9.77
N GLY A 417 8.72 17.14 8.50
CA GLY A 417 8.47 18.45 7.88
C GLY A 417 6.98 18.71 7.64
N PRO A 418 6.47 19.92 7.96
CA PRO A 418 5.10 20.33 7.61
C PRO A 418 4.86 20.37 6.08
N GLU A 419 5.93 20.43 5.30
CA GLU A 419 5.90 20.43 3.82
C GLU A 419 5.71 19.04 3.21
N ALA A 420 6.10 17.96 3.92
CA ALA A 420 6.11 16.61 3.37
C ALA A 420 4.73 16.09 2.94
N LEU A 421 3.65 16.61 3.54
CA LEU A 421 2.28 16.24 3.17
C LEU A 421 1.83 16.87 1.85
N TRP A 422 2.40 18.02 1.48
CA TRP A 422 2.01 18.75 0.28
C TRP A 422 2.68 18.22 -0.99
N ASP A 423 3.79 17.50 -0.85
CA ASP A 423 4.58 16.94 -1.95
C ASP A 423 4.21 15.48 -2.27
N GLN A 424 3.44 14.83 -1.41
CA GLN A 424 2.91 13.49 -1.66
C GLN A 424 1.81 13.50 -2.74
N ASP A 425 1.68 12.38 -3.45
CA ASP A 425 0.57 12.15 -4.37
C ASP A 425 -0.78 12.24 -3.62
N PRO A 426 -1.70 13.15 -4.01
CA PRO A 426 -2.96 13.34 -3.30
C PRO A 426 -3.82 12.08 -3.21
N ILE A 427 -3.80 11.21 -4.23
CA ILE A 427 -4.61 9.98 -4.24
C ILE A 427 -4.11 9.01 -3.17
N THR A 428 -2.79 8.80 -3.11
CA THR A 428 -2.16 7.93 -2.11
C THR A 428 -2.37 8.46 -0.70
N LEU A 429 -2.25 9.78 -0.51
CA LEU A 429 -2.49 10.44 0.78
C LEU A 429 -3.95 10.31 1.24
N ILE A 430 -4.93 10.57 0.36
CA ILE A 430 -6.36 10.41 0.66
C ILE A 430 -6.65 8.96 1.08
N ARG A 431 -6.12 7.97 0.37
CA ARG A 431 -6.30 6.56 0.72
C ARG A 431 -5.73 6.22 2.11
N ASN A 432 -4.57 6.78 2.47
CA ASN A 432 -3.98 6.58 3.79
C ASN A 432 -4.82 7.26 4.89
N LEU A 433 -5.33 8.47 4.64
CA LEU A 433 -6.23 9.18 5.55
C LEU A 433 -7.57 8.44 5.74
N GLU A 434 -8.18 7.93 4.67
CA GLU A 434 -9.39 7.09 4.74
C GLU A 434 -9.15 5.81 5.52
N CYS A 435 -7.96 5.21 5.39
CA CYS A 435 -7.57 4.04 6.15
C CYS A 435 -7.52 4.32 7.67
N CYS A 436 -7.05 5.50 8.07
CA CYS A 436 -7.08 5.94 9.47
C CYS A 436 -8.51 6.11 9.99
N LEU A 437 -9.42 6.67 9.19
CA LEU A 437 -10.84 6.77 9.57
C LEU A 437 -11.49 5.39 9.73
N ARG A 438 -11.19 4.46 8.83
CA ARG A 438 -11.67 3.07 8.95
C ARG A 438 -11.17 2.39 10.22
N MET A 439 -9.94 2.69 10.66
CA MET A 439 -9.40 2.15 11.91
C MET A 439 -10.22 2.64 13.11
N GLU A 440 -10.55 3.93 13.19
CA GLU A 440 -11.38 4.48 14.28
C GLU A 440 -12.73 3.75 14.35
N ILE A 441 -13.43 3.67 13.22
CA ILE A 441 -14.75 3.03 13.14
C ILE A 441 -14.67 1.58 13.63
N SER A 442 -13.71 0.81 13.10
CA SER A 442 -13.52 -0.59 13.48
C SER A 442 -13.19 -0.75 14.97
N TYR A 443 -12.40 0.15 15.54
CA TYR A 443 -12.06 0.13 16.97
C TYR A 443 -13.27 0.40 17.86
N MET A 444 -14.10 1.39 17.50
CA MET A 444 -15.34 1.69 18.20
C MET A 444 -16.36 0.56 18.08
N GLU A 445 -16.49 -0.05 16.89
CA GLU A 445 -17.38 -1.17 16.64
C GLU A 445 -16.98 -2.42 17.45
N GLU A 446 -15.71 -2.80 17.45
CA GLU A 446 -15.23 -3.95 18.23
C GLU A 446 -15.35 -3.72 19.74
N PHE A 447 -15.12 -2.49 20.23
CA PHE A 447 -15.37 -2.13 21.62
C PHE A 447 -16.85 -2.31 22.01
N ARG A 448 -17.77 -1.74 21.22
CA ARG A 448 -19.22 -1.88 21.44
C ARG A 448 -19.67 -3.33 21.34
N ARG A 449 -19.16 -4.08 20.36
CA ARG A 449 -19.43 -5.51 20.19
C ARG A 449 -19.05 -6.33 21.42
N VAL A 450 -17.92 -6.02 22.07
CA VAL A 450 -17.50 -6.71 23.30
C VAL A 450 -18.37 -6.28 24.49
N LYS A 451 -18.72 -5.00 24.59
CA LYS A 451 -19.64 -4.46 25.61
C LYS A 451 -21.02 -5.13 25.52
N ASP A 452 -21.59 -5.24 24.32
CA ASP A 452 -22.89 -5.89 24.09
C ASP A 452 -22.85 -7.39 24.43
N LYS A 453 -21.76 -8.09 24.07
CA LYS A 453 -21.57 -9.50 24.45
C LYS A 453 -21.54 -9.68 25.97
N LEU A 454 -20.93 -8.75 26.72
CA LEU A 454 -20.92 -8.81 28.19
C LEU A 454 -22.29 -8.48 28.80
N ALA A 455 -23.08 -7.62 28.15
CA ALA A 455 -24.44 -7.31 28.57
C ALA A 455 -25.38 -8.54 28.47
N THR A 456 -25.14 -9.46 27.54
CA THR A 456 -25.90 -10.74 27.47
C THR A 456 -25.64 -11.67 28.67
N LEU A 457 -24.57 -11.42 29.43
CA LEU A 457 -24.17 -12.18 30.61
C LEU A 457 -24.31 -11.30 31.87
N PRO A 458 -25.53 -11.06 32.38
CA PRO A 458 -25.79 -10.07 33.44
C PRO A 458 -25.13 -10.39 34.79
N LYS A 459 -24.71 -11.65 35.01
CA LYS A 459 -23.98 -12.06 36.23
C LYS A 459 -22.46 -11.80 36.16
N GLY A 460 -21.93 -11.43 34.99
CA GLY A 460 -20.52 -11.13 34.79
C GLY A 460 -20.19 -9.65 35.01
N LYS A 461 -18.89 -9.35 35.22
CA LYS A 461 -18.40 -7.97 35.25
C LYS A 461 -18.65 -7.29 33.90
N GLN A 462 -19.23 -6.09 33.94
CA GLN A 462 -19.58 -5.32 32.75
C GLN A 462 -18.41 -4.43 32.30
N PHE A 463 -18.42 -4.08 31.01
CA PHE A 463 -17.49 -3.14 30.37
C PHE A 463 -18.03 -1.71 30.51
N ASP A 464 -17.96 -1.18 31.72
CA ASP A 464 -18.51 0.15 32.04
C ASP A 464 -17.38 1.19 32.12
N PHE A 465 -16.73 1.42 30.98
CA PHE A 465 -15.65 2.40 30.84
C PHE A 465 -16.16 3.69 30.18
N SER A 466 -15.52 4.81 30.52
CA SER A 466 -15.84 6.10 29.89
C SER A 466 -15.36 6.12 28.44
N GLU A 467 -16.29 6.00 27.49
CA GLU A 467 -16.01 6.09 26.05
C GLU A 467 -15.34 7.43 25.69
N THR A 468 -15.71 8.51 26.38
CA THR A 468 -15.15 9.84 26.14
C THR A 468 -13.65 9.91 26.43
N LEU A 469 -13.17 9.25 27.49
CA LEU A 469 -11.75 9.23 27.84
C LEU A 469 -10.94 8.39 26.85
N ILE A 470 -11.49 7.26 26.43
CA ILE A 470 -10.82 6.32 25.53
C ILE A 470 -10.73 6.91 24.11
N PHE A 471 -11.85 7.36 23.56
CA PHE A 471 -11.96 7.74 22.15
C PHE A 471 -11.84 9.24 21.88
N GLY A 472 -11.96 10.10 22.90
CA GLY A 472 -12.06 11.56 22.69
C GLY A 472 -10.91 12.15 21.89
N ARG A 473 -9.66 11.76 22.19
CA ARG A 473 -8.48 12.20 21.42
C ARG A 473 -8.47 11.66 19.99
N LEU A 474 -8.83 10.39 19.81
CA LEU A 474 -8.88 9.75 18.50
C LEU A 474 -9.95 10.38 17.59
N GLN A 475 -11.12 10.70 18.16
CA GLN A 475 -12.21 11.40 17.46
C GLN A 475 -11.81 12.81 17.03
N LEU A 476 -11.08 13.55 17.87
CA LEU A 476 -10.56 14.87 17.49
C LEU A 476 -9.57 14.78 16.33
N PHE A 477 -8.66 13.79 16.38
CA PHE A 477 -7.75 13.50 15.27
C PHE A 477 -8.53 13.13 14.00
N CYS A 478 -9.51 12.23 14.07
CA CYS A 478 -10.29 11.79 12.91
C CYS A 478 -11.13 12.94 12.31
N ARG A 479 -11.69 13.83 13.13
CA ARG A 479 -12.33 15.07 12.64
C ARG A 479 -11.37 15.95 11.85
N ARG A 480 -10.09 16.03 12.26
CA ARG A 480 -9.06 16.75 11.49
C ARG A 480 -8.75 16.01 10.19
N VAL A 481 -8.61 14.69 10.23
CA VAL A 481 -8.40 13.84 9.04
C VAL A 481 -9.50 14.02 8.00
N VAL A 482 -10.78 14.07 8.40
CA VAL A 482 -11.91 14.35 7.48
C VAL A 482 -11.70 15.67 6.74
N LYS A 483 -11.33 16.74 7.45
CA LYS A 483 -11.06 18.05 6.82
C LYS A 483 -9.89 17.99 5.84
N LEU A 484 -8.86 17.20 6.16
CA LEU A 484 -7.73 16.99 5.25
C LEU A 484 -8.14 16.19 4.01
N ILE A 485 -8.97 15.15 4.15
CA ILE A 485 -9.51 14.39 3.01
C ILE A 485 -10.29 15.33 2.09
N ASP A 486 -11.18 16.16 2.63
CA ASP A 486 -11.94 17.13 1.86
C ASP A 486 -11.00 18.11 1.13
N MET A 487 -10.03 18.67 1.85
CA MET A 487 -9.03 19.60 1.30
C MET A 487 -8.20 18.96 0.18
N PHE A 488 -7.57 17.81 0.41
CA PHE A 488 -6.77 17.14 -0.61
C PHE A 488 -7.61 16.63 -1.79
N SER A 489 -8.88 16.27 -1.56
CA SER A 489 -9.81 15.93 -2.64
C SER A 489 -10.10 17.13 -3.53
N THR A 490 -10.30 18.32 -2.95
CA THR A 490 -10.44 19.56 -3.75
C THR A 490 -9.18 19.87 -4.54
N ILE A 491 -8.00 19.74 -3.92
CA ILE A 491 -6.70 19.94 -4.59
C ILE A 491 -6.57 18.99 -5.78
N TYR A 492 -6.84 17.70 -5.58
CA TYR A 492 -6.78 16.71 -6.65
C TYR A 492 -7.73 17.03 -7.82
N GLN A 493 -8.96 17.45 -7.51
CA GLN A 493 -9.95 17.83 -8.52
C GLN A 493 -9.48 19.04 -9.36
N PHE A 494 -8.99 20.10 -8.72
CA PHE A 494 -8.50 21.29 -9.43
C PHE A 494 -7.18 21.06 -10.16
N GLN A 495 -6.29 20.21 -9.64
CA GLN A 495 -5.08 19.78 -10.37
C GLN A 495 -5.44 18.97 -11.62
N SER A 496 -6.39 18.04 -11.50
CA SER A 496 -6.92 17.28 -12.62
C SER A 496 -7.55 18.22 -13.65
N LEU A 497 -8.34 19.20 -13.21
CA LEU A 497 -8.95 20.23 -14.07
C LEU A 497 -7.90 21.01 -14.87
N GLY A 498 -6.81 21.42 -14.22
CA GLY A 498 -5.68 22.11 -14.85
C GLY A 498 -4.92 21.27 -15.87
N ALA A 499 -4.87 19.94 -15.69
CA ALA A 499 -4.20 19.04 -16.62
C ALA A 499 -4.93 18.94 -17.97
N TYR A 500 -6.26 19.07 -17.99
CA TYR A 500 -7.07 18.96 -19.22
C TYR A 500 -7.09 20.21 -20.10
N LYS A 501 -6.47 21.33 -19.66
CA LYS A 501 -6.32 22.61 -20.39
C LYS A 501 -7.54 22.97 -21.25
N PHE A 502 -8.65 23.31 -20.60
CA PHE A 502 -9.80 23.86 -21.28
C PHE A 502 -9.60 25.36 -21.54
N ASP A 503 -9.98 25.80 -22.74
CA ASP A 503 -9.87 27.21 -23.14
C ASP A 503 -10.71 28.10 -22.20
N GLY A 504 -10.08 29.12 -21.60
CA GLY A 504 -10.70 30.02 -20.63
C GLY A 504 -10.68 29.58 -19.16
N MET A 505 -10.15 28.39 -18.80
CA MET A 505 -10.05 27.96 -17.40
C MET A 505 -8.73 28.34 -16.71
N ASP A 506 -7.77 28.90 -17.43
CA ASP A 506 -6.45 29.24 -16.88
C ASP A 506 -6.55 30.20 -15.68
N GLN A 507 -7.44 31.21 -15.75
CA GLN A 507 -7.65 32.16 -14.65
C GLN A 507 -8.23 31.50 -13.38
N LEU A 508 -9.11 30.51 -13.54
CA LEU A 508 -9.68 29.76 -12.40
C LEU A 508 -8.62 28.87 -11.74
N VAL A 509 -7.79 28.21 -12.56
CA VAL A 509 -6.70 27.35 -12.07
C VAL A 509 -5.61 28.19 -11.40
N GLU A 510 -5.29 29.37 -11.94
CA GLU A 510 -4.34 30.30 -11.34
C GLU A 510 -4.87 30.86 -10.02
N SER A 511 -6.15 31.27 -9.98
CA SER A 511 -6.82 31.70 -8.74
C SER A 511 -6.79 30.61 -7.67
N PHE A 512 -7.02 29.34 -8.06
CA PHE A 512 -6.89 28.19 -7.15
C PHE A 512 -5.47 28.04 -6.61
N LYS A 513 -4.45 28.12 -7.48
CA LYS A 513 -3.05 28.03 -7.07
C LYS A 513 -2.69 29.12 -6.07
N THR A 514 -3.12 30.36 -6.30
CA THR A 514 -2.91 31.48 -5.36
C THR A 514 -3.57 31.21 -4.01
N ILE A 515 -4.83 30.76 -3.98
CA ILE A 515 -5.53 30.39 -2.73
C ILE A 515 -4.76 29.27 -2.00
N LEU A 516 -4.27 28.27 -2.73
CA LEU A 516 -3.51 27.17 -2.16
C LEU A 516 -2.15 27.63 -1.61
N GLU A 517 -1.42 28.48 -2.34
CA GLU A 517 -0.14 29.03 -1.89
C GLU A 517 -0.30 29.92 -0.65
N GLU A 518 -1.33 30.76 -0.60
CA GLU A 518 -1.66 31.55 0.60
C GLU A 518 -1.94 30.66 1.81
N PHE A 519 -2.64 29.53 1.60
CA PHE A 519 -2.89 28.57 2.67
C PHE A 519 -1.62 27.84 3.11
N LYS A 520 -0.78 27.41 2.16
CA LYS A 520 0.52 26.76 2.43
C LYS A 520 1.45 27.68 3.23
N ASN A 521 1.50 28.97 2.88
CA ASN A 521 2.33 29.97 3.55
C ASN A 521 1.98 30.19 5.03
N LYS A 522 0.79 29.77 5.49
CA LYS A 522 0.42 29.81 6.92
C LYS A 522 1.18 28.76 7.78
N ASN A 523 1.89 27.80 7.17
CA ASN A 523 2.77 26.83 7.83
C ASN A 523 2.14 26.07 9.01
N HIS A 524 0.88 25.66 8.86
CA HIS A 524 0.21 24.84 9.87
C HIS A 524 0.75 23.42 9.88
N ASN A 525 0.91 22.84 11.08
CA ASN A 525 0.99 21.39 11.20
C ASN A 525 -0.41 20.81 10.95
N LEU A 526 -0.62 20.22 9.77
CA LEU A 526 -1.92 19.72 9.32
C LEU A 526 -2.48 18.60 10.23
N LEU A 527 -1.59 17.79 10.82
CA LEU A 527 -1.94 16.66 11.68
C LEU A 527 -2.09 17.04 13.16
N ASP A 528 -1.79 18.29 13.53
CA ASP A 528 -2.04 18.78 14.89
C ASP A 528 -3.52 19.12 15.07
N PHE A 529 -4.17 18.36 15.93
CA PHE A 529 -5.59 18.50 16.28
C PHE A 529 -5.81 19.28 17.59
N HIS A 530 -4.75 19.70 18.29
CA HIS A 530 -4.88 20.52 19.51
C HIS A 530 -5.12 21.99 19.17
N ASN A 531 -4.64 22.44 18.01
CA ASN A 531 -4.73 23.82 17.59
C ASN A 531 -5.94 24.08 16.68
N ASN A 532 -6.86 24.93 17.15
CA ASN A 532 -8.05 25.37 16.41
C ASN A 532 -7.76 26.48 15.37
N LYS A 533 -6.52 27.00 15.27
CA LYS A 533 -6.17 28.01 14.25
C LYS A 533 -6.43 27.49 12.83
N PHE A 534 -5.95 26.28 12.54
CA PHE A 534 -6.22 25.60 11.26
C PHE A 534 -7.71 25.55 10.94
N ASP A 535 -8.58 25.29 11.92
CA ASP A 535 -10.02 25.15 11.66
C ASP A 535 -10.65 26.48 11.22
N ARG A 536 -10.14 27.62 11.70
CA ARG A 536 -10.58 28.95 11.24
C ARG A 536 -10.09 29.21 9.82
N ASP A 537 -8.82 28.96 9.57
CA ASP A 537 -8.19 29.15 8.25
C ASP A 537 -8.79 28.20 7.19
N TYR A 538 -9.18 26.98 7.58
CA TYR A 538 -9.86 26.01 6.72
C TYR A 538 -11.28 26.46 6.34
N VAL A 539 -12.00 27.10 7.26
CA VAL A 539 -13.31 27.69 6.92
C VAL A 539 -13.15 28.85 5.95
N GLU A 540 -12.14 29.72 6.14
CA GLU A 540 -11.83 30.79 5.19
C GLU A 540 -11.48 30.22 3.80
N PHE A 541 -10.63 29.19 3.75
CA PHE A 541 -10.31 28.46 2.52
C PHE A 541 -11.56 27.92 1.84
N ASN A 542 -12.46 27.26 2.57
CA ASN A 542 -13.69 26.72 2.00
C ASN A 542 -14.64 27.78 1.44
N VAL A 543 -14.71 28.96 2.05
CA VAL A 543 -15.49 30.09 1.49
C VAL A 543 -14.92 30.50 0.14
N ARG A 544 -13.59 30.69 0.03
CA ARG A 544 -12.96 31.05 -1.24
C ARG A 544 -13.07 29.95 -2.30
N ILE A 545 -13.02 28.68 -1.89
CA ILE A 545 -13.26 27.54 -2.79
C ILE A 545 -14.71 27.54 -3.27
N ALA A 546 -15.70 27.84 -2.42
CA ALA A 546 -17.09 27.93 -2.84
C ALA A 546 -17.32 29.07 -3.86
N ASP A 547 -16.64 30.21 -3.69
CA ASP A 547 -16.66 31.30 -4.69
C ASP A 547 -16.06 30.85 -6.03
N LEU A 548 -14.94 30.11 -5.97
CA LEU A 548 -14.31 29.54 -7.16
C LEU A 548 -15.20 28.50 -7.84
N GLU A 549 -15.94 27.70 -7.07
CA GLU A 549 -16.94 26.78 -7.61
C GLU A 549 -18.11 27.49 -8.27
N ALA A 550 -18.59 28.58 -7.70
CA ALA A 550 -19.63 29.39 -8.32
C ALA A 550 -19.14 29.97 -9.66
N ALA A 551 -17.89 30.44 -9.72
CA ALA A 551 -17.25 30.88 -10.96
C ALA A 551 -17.09 29.72 -11.97
N LEU A 552 -16.71 28.53 -11.51
CA LEU A 552 -16.63 27.32 -12.33
C LEU A 552 -18.01 26.92 -12.88
N GLN A 553 -19.07 27.01 -12.07
CA GLN A 553 -20.43 26.75 -12.50
C GLN A 553 -20.87 27.74 -13.60
N GLN A 554 -20.56 29.03 -13.44
CA GLN A 554 -20.81 30.03 -14.47
C GLN A 554 -20.03 29.73 -15.76
N PHE A 555 -18.77 29.32 -15.65
CA PHE A 555 -17.96 28.91 -16.80
C PHE A 555 -18.55 27.68 -17.51
N ILE A 556 -19.00 26.67 -16.77
CA ILE A 556 -19.68 25.48 -17.31
C ILE A 556 -20.95 25.90 -18.04
N ASN A 557 -21.76 26.77 -17.44
CA ASN A 557 -22.98 27.31 -18.06
C ASN A 557 -22.69 27.98 -19.40
N HIS A 558 -21.71 28.89 -19.44
CA HIS A 558 -21.32 29.59 -20.66
C HIS A 558 -20.70 28.66 -21.72
N SER A 559 -19.93 27.68 -21.27
CA SER A 559 -19.36 26.66 -22.16
C SER A 559 -20.46 25.87 -22.87
N PHE A 560 -21.56 25.52 -22.18
CA PHE A 560 -22.67 24.80 -22.81
C PHE A 560 -23.60 25.67 -23.66
N GLU A 561 -23.55 27.00 -23.53
CA GLU A 561 -24.28 27.94 -24.41
C GLU A 561 -23.60 28.11 -25.78
N SER A 562 -22.27 28.00 -25.84
CA SER A 562 -21.48 28.27 -27.04
C SER A 562 -21.26 27.07 -27.98
N ILE A 563 -21.66 25.85 -27.59
CA ILE A 563 -21.34 24.64 -28.38
C ILE A 563 -22.34 24.40 -29.50
N THR A 564 -21.82 24.27 -30.72
CA THR A 564 -22.57 24.06 -31.97
C THR A 564 -22.87 22.60 -32.30
N SER A 565 -22.24 21.62 -31.62
CA SER A 565 -22.41 20.19 -31.90
C SER A 565 -22.70 19.36 -30.66
N ILE A 566 -23.81 18.62 -30.70
CA ILE A 566 -24.27 17.71 -29.62
C ILE A 566 -23.21 16.68 -29.25
N THR A 567 -22.48 16.13 -30.22
CA THR A 567 -21.44 15.12 -29.95
C THR A 567 -20.29 15.72 -29.13
N THR A 568 -19.88 16.95 -29.46
CA THR A 568 -18.82 17.64 -28.71
C THR A 568 -19.31 18.00 -27.31
N SER A 569 -20.54 18.50 -27.16
CA SER A 569 -21.14 18.78 -25.85
C SER A 569 -21.22 17.54 -24.97
N LEU A 570 -21.64 16.39 -25.51
CA LEU A 570 -21.72 15.14 -24.75
C LEU A 570 -20.35 14.63 -24.31
N ASN A 571 -19.33 14.76 -25.17
CA ASN A 571 -17.95 14.40 -24.81
C ASN A 571 -17.39 15.33 -23.73
N LEU A 572 -17.65 16.64 -23.84
CA LEU A 572 -17.25 17.62 -22.84
C LEU A 572 -17.91 17.34 -21.49
N LEU A 573 -19.22 17.06 -21.49
CA LEU A 573 -19.97 16.71 -20.30
C LEU A 573 -19.43 15.45 -19.61
N LYS A 574 -19.12 14.40 -20.38
CA LYS A 574 -18.50 13.19 -19.84
C LYS A 574 -17.16 13.46 -19.18
N LYS A 575 -16.34 14.35 -19.77
CA LYS A 575 -15.07 14.78 -19.16
C LYS A 575 -15.32 15.50 -17.84
N PHE A 576 -16.24 16.46 -17.80
CA PHE A 576 -16.60 17.15 -16.55
C PHE A 576 -17.15 16.19 -15.48
N GLN A 577 -18.00 15.23 -15.83
CA GLN A 577 -18.50 14.21 -14.89
C GLN A 577 -17.40 13.31 -14.32
N SER A 578 -16.33 13.04 -15.08
CA SER A 578 -15.20 12.23 -14.59
C SER A 578 -14.30 12.99 -13.60
N ILE A 579 -14.22 14.32 -13.74
CA ILE A 579 -13.33 15.17 -12.94
C ILE A 579 -14.07 15.73 -11.71
N LEU A 580 -15.31 16.20 -11.90
CA LEU A 580 -16.12 16.86 -10.89
C LEU A 580 -16.98 15.83 -10.17
N GLN A 581 -16.53 15.41 -8.99
CA GLN A 581 -17.26 14.43 -8.16
C GLN A 581 -18.15 15.08 -7.09
N ARG A 582 -18.12 16.41 -6.96
CA ARG A 582 -18.94 17.14 -5.98
C ARG A 582 -20.43 17.12 -6.32
N GLU A 583 -21.27 16.91 -5.32
CA GLU A 583 -22.70 16.63 -5.49
C GLU A 583 -23.49 17.82 -6.08
N THR A 584 -23.15 19.05 -5.69
CA THR A 584 -23.74 20.29 -6.22
C THR A 584 -23.49 20.46 -7.72
N LEU A 585 -22.23 20.31 -8.13
CA LEU A 585 -21.82 20.39 -9.53
C LEU A 585 -22.35 19.21 -10.34
N ARG A 586 -22.47 18.01 -9.76
CA ARG A 586 -23.07 16.85 -10.44
C ARG A 586 -24.52 17.09 -10.79
N ALA A 587 -25.30 17.65 -9.86
CA ALA A 587 -26.69 18.02 -10.11
C ALA A 587 -26.80 19.08 -11.23
N ASP A 588 -25.89 20.04 -11.26
CA ASP A 588 -25.82 21.05 -12.32
C ASP A 588 -25.47 20.43 -13.69
N LEU A 589 -24.49 19.52 -13.75
CA LEU A 589 -24.14 18.78 -14.97
C LEU A 589 -25.29 17.92 -15.49
N ASP A 590 -26.04 17.27 -14.60
CA ASP A 590 -27.24 16.50 -14.96
C ASP A 590 -28.33 17.40 -15.57
N SER A 591 -28.46 18.64 -15.07
CA SER A 591 -29.35 19.64 -15.68
C SER A 591 -28.91 20.00 -17.12
N LYS A 592 -27.60 20.14 -17.37
CA LYS A 592 -27.05 20.41 -18.71
C LYS A 592 -27.27 19.27 -19.68
N PHE A 593 -27.25 18.03 -19.20
CA PHE A 593 -27.61 16.89 -20.04
C PHE A 593 -29.02 17.06 -20.63
N THR A 594 -29.98 17.58 -19.86
CA THR A 594 -31.34 17.87 -20.33
C THR A 594 -31.36 18.98 -21.39
N VAL A 595 -30.55 20.03 -21.22
CA VAL A 595 -30.39 21.11 -22.21
C VAL A 595 -29.83 20.58 -23.54
N ILE A 596 -28.80 19.73 -23.49
CA ILE A 596 -28.22 19.11 -24.68
C ILE A 596 -29.27 18.23 -25.39
N PHE A 597 -30.11 17.52 -24.63
CA PHE A 597 -31.20 16.72 -25.18
C PHE A 597 -32.30 17.58 -25.83
N HIS A 598 -32.59 18.76 -25.28
CA HIS A 598 -33.47 19.73 -25.92
C HIS A 598 -32.92 20.23 -27.26
N ASN A 599 -31.62 20.57 -27.31
CA ASN A 599 -30.94 20.97 -28.55
C ASN A 599 -30.96 19.86 -29.60
N TYR A 600 -30.84 18.60 -29.19
CA TYR A 600 -31.08 17.45 -30.08
C TYR A 600 -32.49 17.43 -30.67
N GLY A 601 -33.51 17.80 -29.90
CA GLY A 601 -34.87 17.99 -30.41
C GLY A 601 -34.97 19.06 -31.50
N LEU A 602 -34.21 20.16 -31.38
CA LEU A 602 -34.13 21.21 -32.40
C LEU A 602 -33.41 20.72 -33.67
N GLU A 603 -32.27 20.05 -33.53
CA GLU A 603 -31.56 19.43 -34.67
C GLU A 603 -32.43 18.40 -35.39
N LEU A 604 -33.19 17.60 -34.65
CA LEU A 604 -34.12 16.63 -35.23
C LEU A 604 -35.24 17.32 -36.04
N THR A 605 -35.72 18.48 -35.57
CA THR A 605 -36.67 19.31 -36.32
C THR A 605 -36.02 19.88 -37.58
N GLN A 606 -34.75 20.30 -37.52
CA GLN A 606 -34.00 20.77 -38.70
C GLN A 606 -33.81 19.66 -39.73
N VAL A 607 -33.47 18.43 -39.28
CA VAL A 607 -33.39 17.26 -40.15
C VAL A 607 -34.75 16.94 -40.76
N GLN A 608 -35.84 17.12 -40.00
CA GLN A 608 -37.20 16.97 -40.52
C GLN A 608 -37.52 17.97 -41.63
N THR A 609 -37.22 19.25 -41.43
CA THR A 609 -37.39 20.26 -42.47
C THR A 609 -36.54 19.93 -43.70
N THR A 610 -35.28 19.52 -43.50
CA THR A 610 -34.38 19.12 -44.59
C THR A 610 -34.94 17.94 -45.39
N TYR A 611 -35.57 16.97 -44.72
CA TYR A 611 -36.24 15.85 -45.37
C TYR A 611 -37.46 16.31 -46.18
N GLU A 612 -38.36 17.08 -45.59
CA GLU A 612 -39.58 17.54 -46.26
C GLU A 612 -39.30 18.43 -47.47
N ASP A 613 -38.32 19.32 -47.38
CA ASP A 613 -37.95 20.26 -48.46
C ASP A 613 -37.31 19.53 -49.64
N ASN A 614 -36.48 18.51 -49.37
CA ASN A 614 -35.67 17.84 -50.39
C ASN A 614 -36.18 16.45 -50.80
N LYS A 615 -37.28 15.93 -50.23
CA LYS A 615 -37.79 14.59 -50.55
C LYS A 615 -38.09 14.34 -52.03
N GLY A 616 -38.45 15.40 -52.76
CA GLY A 616 -38.77 15.31 -54.19
C GLY A 616 -37.55 15.22 -55.09
N ALA A 617 -36.46 15.88 -54.70
CA ALA A 617 -35.20 15.90 -55.44
C ALA A 617 -34.03 16.08 -54.46
N PRO A 618 -33.59 15.00 -53.79
CA PRO A 618 -32.58 15.13 -52.77
C PRO A 618 -31.22 15.45 -53.40
N PRO A 619 -30.35 16.19 -52.69
CA PRO A 619 -29.03 16.54 -53.20
C PRO A 619 -28.18 15.28 -53.34
N LEU A 620 -27.88 14.90 -54.58
CA LEU A 620 -27.10 13.70 -54.90
C LEU A 620 -25.60 14.02 -54.95
N VAL A 621 -24.79 13.06 -54.51
CA VAL A 621 -23.34 13.10 -54.70
C VAL A 621 -23.02 12.95 -56.19
N ARG A 622 -22.00 13.68 -56.68
CA ARG A 622 -21.56 13.61 -58.09
C ARG A 622 -21.35 12.15 -58.53
N ASN A 623 -21.78 11.81 -59.76
CA ASN A 623 -21.61 10.49 -60.37
C ASN A 623 -22.37 9.33 -59.70
N LEU A 624 -23.29 9.61 -58.78
CA LEU A 624 -24.15 8.61 -58.18
C LEU A 624 -25.46 8.48 -58.97
N PRO A 625 -25.91 7.26 -59.31
CA PRO A 625 -27.21 7.07 -59.94
C PRO A 625 -28.37 7.55 -59.05
N PRO A 626 -29.53 7.92 -59.62
CA PRO A 626 -30.63 8.55 -58.89
C PRO A 626 -31.17 7.66 -57.75
N VAL A 627 -31.45 6.38 -58.01
CA VAL A 627 -31.95 5.45 -56.97
C VAL A 627 -30.94 5.31 -55.82
N ALA A 628 -29.69 5.00 -56.16
CA ALA A 628 -28.64 4.80 -55.18
C ALA A 628 -28.34 6.08 -54.37
N GLY A 629 -28.44 7.25 -55.00
CA GLY A 629 -28.23 8.53 -54.31
C GLY A 629 -29.37 8.93 -53.40
N ASN A 630 -30.62 8.68 -53.78
CA ASN A 630 -31.79 8.89 -52.92
C ASN A 630 -31.71 8.02 -51.65
N ILE A 631 -31.37 6.74 -51.82
CA ILE A 631 -31.17 5.81 -50.68
C ILE A 631 -29.99 6.26 -49.80
N THR A 632 -28.86 6.66 -50.40
CA THR A 632 -27.69 7.14 -49.65
C THR A 632 -28.01 8.39 -48.84
N TRP A 633 -28.76 9.33 -49.40
CA TRP A 633 -29.19 10.55 -48.72
C TRP A 633 -30.10 10.22 -47.53
N SER A 634 -31.08 9.32 -47.71
CA SER A 634 -31.93 8.86 -46.60
C SER A 634 -31.12 8.21 -45.48
N ARG A 635 -30.21 7.28 -45.82
CA ARG A 635 -29.31 6.62 -44.85
C ARG A 635 -28.40 7.61 -44.14
N HIS A 636 -27.94 8.65 -44.83
CA HIS A 636 -27.13 9.71 -44.24
C HIS A 636 -27.92 10.49 -43.18
N LEU A 637 -29.16 10.90 -43.48
CA LEU A 637 -30.04 11.56 -42.51
C LEU A 637 -30.37 10.65 -41.32
N LEU A 638 -30.62 9.36 -41.58
CA LEU A 638 -30.89 8.37 -40.54
C LEU A 638 -29.67 8.22 -39.60
N LYS A 639 -28.47 8.07 -40.17
CA LYS A 639 -27.24 7.97 -39.39
C LYS A 639 -26.99 9.23 -38.55
N ARG A 640 -27.27 10.42 -39.11
CA ARG A 640 -27.13 11.71 -38.42
C ARG A 640 -28.02 11.82 -37.17
N ILE A 641 -29.24 11.28 -37.20
CA ILE A 641 -30.14 11.27 -36.03
C ILE A 641 -29.84 10.09 -35.09
N GLU A 642 -29.35 8.97 -35.61
CA GLU A 642 -29.10 7.75 -34.82
C GLU A 642 -27.83 7.85 -33.95
N GLU A 643 -26.75 8.45 -34.46
CA GLU A 643 -25.47 8.55 -33.74
C GLU A 643 -25.59 9.27 -32.38
N PRO A 644 -26.23 10.45 -32.26
CA PRO A 644 -26.48 11.09 -30.97
C PRO A 644 -27.43 10.26 -30.09
N MET A 645 -28.48 9.67 -30.67
CA MET A 645 -29.46 8.87 -29.93
C MET A 645 -28.81 7.67 -29.22
N LYS A 646 -27.86 6.97 -29.87
CA LYS A 646 -27.09 5.88 -29.25
C LYS A 646 -26.30 6.33 -28.02
N LYS A 647 -25.73 7.54 -28.05
CA LYS A 647 -25.01 8.10 -26.89
C LYS A 647 -25.95 8.45 -25.74
N PHE A 648 -27.16 8.92 -26.05
CA PHE A 648 -28.19 9.18 -25.03
C PHE A 648 -28.74 7.90 -24.40
N GLN A 649 -28.82 6.78 -25.14
CA GLN A 649 -29.25 5.48 -24.59
C GLN A 649 -28.35 4.95 -23.47
N THR A 650 -27.06 5.29 -23.46
CA THR A 650 -26.15 4.92 -22.37
C THR A 650 -26.57 5.53 -21.02
N ASN A 651 -27.34 6.64 -21.03
CA ASN A 651 -27.75 7.37 -19.84
C ASN A 651 -29.29 7.40 -19.71
N PRO A 652 -29.92 6.38 -19.11
CA PRO A 652 -31.38 6.21 -19.09
C PRO A 652 -32.13 7.26 -18.25
N SER A 653 -31.46 7.97 -17.34
CA SER A 653 -32.06 9.00 -16.47
C SER A 653 -32.74 10.12 -17.26
N VAL A 654 -32.20 10.50 -18.41
CA VAL A 654 -32.72 11.62 -19.21
C VAL A 654 -33.86 11.20 -20.12
N LEU A 655 -33.87 9.94 -20.56
CA LEU A 655 -34.94 9.38 -21.39
C LEU A 655 -36.26 9.23 -20.63
N ALA A 656 -36.22 9.21 -19.30
CA ALA A 656 -37.40 9.15 -18.43
C ALA A 656 -38.17 10.49 -18.32
N GLY A 657 -37.56 11.61 -18.74
CA GLY A 657 -38.15 12.94 -18.66
C GLY A 657 -39.46 13.08 -19.45
N LYS A 658 -40.40 13.90 -18.95
CA LYS A 658 -41.70 14.15 -19.63
C LYS A 658 -41.50 14.76 -21.02
N ASP A 659 -40.58 15.70 -21.17
CA ASP A 659 -40.24 16.32 -22.45
C ASP A 659 -39.48 15.37 -23.37
N ALA A 660 -38.72 14.42 -22.79
CA ALA A 660 -37.97 13.46 -23.57
C ALA A 660 -38.86 12.53 -24.40
N LYS A 661 -40.04 12.17 -23.88
CA LYS A 661 -41.05 11.37 -24.60
C LYS A 661 -41.53 12.02 -25.89
N LYS A 662 -41.55 13.36 -25.97
CA LYS A 662 -41.94 14.08 -27.20
C LYS A 662 -40.84 13.92 -28.27
N ILE A 663 -39.59 14.14 -27.89
CA ILE A 663 -38.43 14.03 -28.80
C ILE A 663 -38.24 12.59 -29.26
N ILE A 664 -38.39 11.60 -28.37
CA ILE A 664 -38.32 10.17 -28.72
C ILE A 664 -39.40 9.79 -29.72
N ARG A 665 -40.64 10.28 -29.54
CA ARG A 665 -41.72 10.06 -30.53
C ARG A 665 -41.40 10.68 -31.88
N MET A 666 -40.84 11.89 -31.89
CA MET A 666 -40.40 12.56 -33.12
C MET A 666 -39.27 11.79 -33.81
N TYR A 667 -38.31 11.26 -33.05
CA TYR A 667 -37.21 10.45 -33.57
C TYR A 667 -37.74 9.15 -34.19
N ASN A 668 -38.60 8.42 -33.47
CA ASN A 668 -39.19 7.17 -33.97
C ASN A 668 -40.02 7.42 -35.23
N LYS A 669 -40.78 8.52 -35.28
CA LYS A 669 -41.54 8.91 -36.47
C LYS A 669 -40.60 9.19 -37.64
N MET A 670 -39.55 9.99 -37.43
CA MET A 670 -38.58 10.34 -38.47
C MET A 670 -37.80 9.12 -38.97
N ALA A 671 -37.31 8.28 -38.06
CA ALA A 671 -36.60 7.06 -38.40
C ALA A 671 -37.49 6.12 -39.24
N LYS A 672 -38.77 5.96 -38.85
CA LYS A 672 -39.75 5.20 -39.63
C LYS A 672 -39.94 5.80 -41.02
N THR A 673 -40.13 7.12 -41.15
CA THR A 673 -40.32 7.76 -42.47
C THR A 673 -39.08 7.64 -43.37
N LEU A 674 -37.87 7.71 -42.82
CA LEU A 674 -36.62 7.55 -43.59
C LEU A 674 -36.43 6.11 -44.08
N VAL A 675 -36.79 5.11 -43.26
CA VAL A 675 -36.77 3.70 -43.66
C VAL A 675 -37.86 3.41 -44.69
N GLU A 676 -39.06 3.96 -44.52
CA GLU A 676 -40.13 3.87 -45.52
C GLU A 676 -39.73 4.50 -46.85
N PHE A 677 -39.03 5.64 -46.83
CA PHE A 677 -38.48 6.25 -48.04
C PHE A 677 -37.45 5.33 -48.73
N GLU A 678 -36.54 4.71 -47.96
CA GLU A 678 -35.58 3.73 -48.50
C GLU A 678 -36.28 2.52 -49.13
N THR A 679 -37.29 1.95 -48.47
CA THR A 679 -38.01 0.78 -48.98
C THR A 679 -38.84 1.11 -50.22
N LEU A 680 -39.46 2.29 -50.27
CA LEU A 680 -40.20 2.76 -51.46
C LEU A 680 -39.29 2.89 -52.68
N TRP A 681 -38.12 3.53 -52.52
CA TRP A 681 -37.16 3.66 -53.62
C TRP A 681 -36.58 2.31 -54.05
N TYR A 682 -36.32 1.41 -53.10
CA TYR A 682 -35.88 0.06 -53.41
C TYR A 682 -36.95 -0.72 -54.19
N GLN A 683 -38.22 -0.69 -53.76
CA GLN A 683 -39.31 -1.37 -54.46
C GLN A 683 -39.55 -0.82 -55.87
N ALA A 684 -39.53 0.52 -56.02
CA ALA A 684 -39.62 1.16 -57.32
C ALA A 684 -38.47 0.73 -58.25
N TRP A 685 -37.26 0.62 -57.70
CA TRP A 685 -36.11 0.11 -58.42
C TRP A 685 -36.25 -1.35 -58.83
N VAL A 686 -36.70 -2.24 -57.94
CA VAL A 686 -36.96 -3.65 -58.26
C VAL A 686 -37.95 -3.79 -59.41
N HIS A 687 -39.02 -2.98 -59.43
CA HIS A 687 -39.96 -2.96 -60.56
C HIS A 687 -39.31 -2.43 -61.84
N SER A 688 -38.50 -1.37 -61.75
CA SER A 688 -37.78 -0.81 -62.90
C SER A 688 -36.77 -1.80 -63.51
N VAL A 689 -36.18 -2.70 -62.71
CA VAL A 689 -35.26 -3.75 -63.19
C VAL A 689 -35.95 -4.67 -64.21
N GLU A 690 -37.21 -5.05 -63.94
CA GLU A 690 -37.97 -5.93 -64.83
C GLU A 690 -38.31 -5.22 -66.15
N VAL A 691 -38.69 -3.94 -66.06
CA VAL A 691 -38.96 -3.09 -67.24
C VAL A 691 -37.69 -2.90 -68.07
N ALA A 692 -36.57 -2.51 -67.45
CA ALA A 692 -35.30 -2.34 -68.13
C ALA A 692 -34.78 -3.65 -68.75
N LYS A 693 -35.01 -4.80 -68.10
CA LYS A 693 -34.70 -6.13 -68.64
C LYS A 693 -35.52 -6.43 -69.91
N SER A 694 -36.77 -5.99 -69.98
CA SER A 694 -37.56 -6.14 -71.21
C SER A 694 -36.95 -5.38 -72.40
N GLY A 695 -36.25 -4.27 -72.15
CA GLY A 695 -35.48 -3.53 -73.15
C GLY A 695 -34.38 -4.36 -73.83
N LEU A 696 -33.85 -5.40 -73.18
CA LEU A 696 -32.89 -6.34 -73.79
C LEU A 696 -33.52 -7.24 -74.88
N GLN A 697 -34.85 -7.30 -74.96
CA GLN A 697 -35.56 -7.99 -76.03
C GLN A 697 -35.70 -7.12 -77.30
N ALA A 698 -35.25 -5.86 -77.25
CA ALA A 698 -35.22 -5.01 -78.43
C ALA A 698 -34.19 -5.50 -79.45
N THR A 699 -34.42 -5.21 -80.73
CA THR A 699 -33.49 -5.55 -81.82
C THR A 699 -32.19 -4.75 -81.68
N LEU A 700 -31.07 -5.26 -82.20
CA LEU A 700 -29.75 -4.63 -82.03
C LEU A 700 -29.61 -3.29 -82.78
N ILE A 701 -30.25 -3.17 -83.95
CA ILE A 701 -30.13 -2.01 -84.84
C ILE A 701 -31.53 -1.52 -85.20
N VAL A 702 -31.74 -0.20 -85.11
CA VAL A 702 -32.97 0.45 -85.58
C VAL A 702 -32.62 1.47 -86.66
N ARG A 703 -33.47 1.55 -87.68
CA ARG A 703 -33.41 2.59 -88.71
C ARG A 703 -34.28 3.76 -88.25
N HIS A 704 -33.67 4.92 -88.07
CA HIS A 704 -34.40 6.09 -87.61
C HIS A 704 -35.37 6.56 -88.71
N PRO A 705 -36.65 6.85 -88.36
CA PRO A 705 -37.72 7.05 -89.34
C PRO A 705 -37.54 8.28 -90.24
N ASP A 706 -36.91 9.35 -89.74
CA ASP A 706 -36.81 10.62 -90.48
C ASP A 706 -35.52 10.79 -91.32
N ASP A 707 -34.40 10.18 -90.90
CA ASP A 707 -33.09 10.34 -91.56
C ASP A 707 -32.61 9.05 -92.25
N GLY A 708 -33.34 7.94 -92.07
CA GLY A 708 -33.04 6.65 -92.64
C GLY A 708 -31.72 6.03 -92.16
N LYS A 709 -31.07 6.58 -91.12
CA LYS A 709 -29.76 6.13 -90.64
C LYS A 709 -29.91 4.99 -89.65
N LEU A 710 -28.90 4.11 -89.64
CA LEU A 710 -28.82 2.98 -88.72
C LEU A 710 -28.17 3.41 -87.40
N HIS A 711 -28.88 3.19 -86.30
CA HIS A 711 -28.41 3.41 -84.93
C HIS A 711 -28.44 2.11 -84.12
N VAL A 712 -27.52 1.99 -83.18
CA VAL A 712 -27.54 0.89 -82.20
C VAL A 712 -28.69 1.14 -81.24
N ASN A 713 -29.62 0.20 -81.18
CA ASN A 713 -30.81 0.30 -80.36
C ASN A 713 -30.53 -0.28 -78.97
N PHE A 714 -29.76 0.46 -78.17
CA PHE A 714 -29.41 0.08 -76.81
C PHE A 714 -29.96 1.10 -75.83
N ASP A 715 -30.75 0.62 -74.87
CA ASP A 715 -31.35 1.48 -73.86
C ASP A 715 -30.31 1.91 -72.81
N TRP A 716 -30.18 3.22 -72.61
CA TRP A 716 -29.28 3.80 -71.62
C TRP A 716 -29.71 3.44 -70.18
N GLU A 717 -30.99 3.15 -69.97
CA GLU A 717 -31.53 2.68 -68.68
C GLU A 717 -30.85 1.39 -68.21
N ILE A 718 -30.37 0.54 -69.13
CA ILE A 718 -29.62 -0.69 -68.78
C ILE A 718 -28.25 -0.34 -68.17
N LEU A 719 -27.57 0.70 -68.69
CA LEU A 719 -26.29 1.15 -68.10
C LEU A 719 -26.50 1.83 -66.76
N GLN A 720 -27.58 2.60 -66.62
CA GLN A 720 -27.99 3.15 -65.33
C GLN A 720 -28.27 2.01 -64.33
N LEU A 721 -29.03 0.99 -64.72
CA LEU A 721 -29.34 -0.18 -63.91
C LEU A 721 -28.08 -0.91 -63.46
N ILE A 722 -27.13 -1.16 -64.36
CA ILE A 722 -25.84 -1.80 -64.01
C ILE A 722 -25.10 -0.98 -62.95
N ARG A 723 -25.08 0.36 -63.11
CA ARG A 723 -24.42 1.26 -62.18
C ARG A 723 -25.14 1.33 -60.83
N GLU A 724 -26.47 1.35 -60.83
CA GLU A 724 -27.31 1.26 -59.64
C GLU A 724 -27.08 -0.05 -58.90
N THR A 725 -27.11 -1.18 -59.61
CA THR A 725 -26.87 -2.51 -59.06
C THR A 725 -25.52 -2.58 -58.36
N LYS A 726 -24.44 -2.07 -58.98
CA LYS A 726 -23.12 -1.99 -58.34
C LYS A 726 -23.09 -1.11 -57.09
N CYS A 727 -23.80 0.02 -57.12
CA CYS A 727 -23.86 0.93 -55.97
C CYS A 727 -24.64 0.29 -54.82
N LEU A 728 -25.77 -0.35 -55.09
CA LEU A 728 -26.61 -1.02 -54.09
C LEU A 728 -25.90 -2.26 -53.50
N ASP A 729 -25.14 -3.01 -54.31
CA ASP A 729 -24.32 -4.14 -53.86
C ASP A 729 -23.29 -3.68 -52.82
N ARG A 730 -22.58 -2.59 -53.12
CA ARG A 730 -21.60 -1.97 -52.21
C ARG A 730 -22.24 -1.41 -50.94
N MET A 731 -23.52 -1.04 -50.99
CA MET A 731 -24.30 -0.59 -49.84
C MET A 731 -24.85 -1.76 -49.00
N GLY A 732 -24.61 -3.00 -49.40
CA GLY A 732 -25.06 -4.21 -48.71
C GLY A 732 -26.56 -4.47 -48.81
N ILE A 733 -27.22 -3.94 -49.85
CA ILE A 733 -28.65 -4.18 -50.11
C ILE A 733 -28.78 -5.46 -50.95
N GLU A 734 -29.75 -6.30 -50.63
CA GLU A 734 -30.01 -7.50 -51.41
C GLU A 734 -30.46 -7.13 -52.83
N ILE A 735 -29.81 -7.74 -53.83
CA ILE A 735 -30.07 -7.46 -55.23
C ILE A 735 -30.93 -8.59 -55.82
N PRO A 736 -32.02 -8.28 -56.56
CA PRO A 736 -32.78 -9.25 -57.32
C PRO A 736 -31.92 -10.05 -58.31
N GLU A 737 -32.21 -11.34 -58.47
CA GLU A 737 -31.46 -12.20 -59.39
C GLU A 737 -31.45 -11.67 -60.83
N SER A 738 -32.55 -11.06 -61.27
CA SER A 738 -32.67 -10.41 -62.58
C SER A 738 -31.62 -9.32 -62.78
N ALA A 739 -31.38 -8.46 -61.78
CA ALA A 739 -30.35 -7.43 -61.83
C ALA A 739 -28.93 -8.01 -61.76
N LYS A 740 -28.71 -9.08 -60.95
CA LYS A 740 -27.42 -9.78 -60.89
C LYS A 740 -27.01 -10.38 -62.23
N MET A 741 -27.97 -11.00 -62.94
CA MET A 741 -27.73 -11.55 -64.27
C MET A 741 -27.28 -10.48 -65.28
N VAL A 742 -27.94 -9.32 -65.27
CA VAL A 742 -27.58 -8.19 -66.16
C VAL A 742 -26.20 -7.64 -65.79
N LEU A 743 -25.90 -7.52 -64.50
CA LEU A 743 -24.59 -7.07 -64.01
C LEU A 743 -23.44 -7.99 -64.46
N LEU A 744 -23.62 -9.32 -64.37
CA LEU A 744 -22.62 -10.31 -64.82
C LEU A 744 -22.30 -10.20 -66.32
N GLN A 745 -23.25 -9.71 -67.11
CA GLN A 745 -23.11 -9.55 -68.56
C GLN A 745 -22.66 -8.15 -68.99
N GLU A 746 -22.30 -7.26 -68.05
CA GLU A 746 -21.90 -5.87 -68.36
C GLU A 746 -20.78 -5.78 -69.41
N SER A 747 -19.73 -6.58 -69.29
CA SER A 747 -18.59 -6.56 -70.22
C SER A 747 -19.02 -6.94 -71.64
N LYS A 748 -19.93 -7.91 -71.76
CA LYS A 748 -20.50 -8.34 -73.05
C LYS A 748 -21.36 -7.25 -73.67
N PHE A 749 -22.28 -6.64 -72.91
CA PHE A 749 -23.13 -5.58 -73.43
C PHE A 749 -22.32 -4.34 -73.85
N LYS A 750 -21.35 -3.91 -73.05
CA LYS A 750 -20.45 -2.80 -73.42
C LYS A 750 -19.59 -3.14 -74.64
N GLY A 751 -19.09 -4.37 -74.72
CA GLY A 751 -18.35 -4.87 -75.89
C GLY A 751 -19.19 -4.81 -77.15
N TYR A 752 -20.36 -5.47 -77.15
CA TYR A 752 -21.27 -5.49 -78.30
C TYR A 752 -21.74 -4.09 -78.69
N TYR A 753 -22.04 -3.22 -77.73
CA TYR A 753 -22.43 -1.84 -78.02
C TYR A 753 -21.30 -1.05 -78.72
N ASN A 754 -20.07 -1.15 -78.22
CA ASN A 754 -18.92 -0.45 -78.82
C ASN A 754 -18.60 -1.00 -80.21
N GLU A 755 -18.63 -2.33 -80.37
CA GLU A 755 -18.37 -2.99 -81.66
C GLU A 755 -19.44 -2.66 -82.69
N LEU A 756 -20.74 -2.75 -82.33
CA LEU A 756 -21.83 -2.36 -83.21
C LEU A 756 -21.77 -0.88 -83.58
N SER A 757 -21.49 -0.01 -82.60
CA SER A 757 -21.36 1.44 -82.84
C SER A 757 -20.21 1.73 -83.80
N PHE A 758 -19.10 0.99 -83.68
CA PHE A 758 -17.96 1.12 -84.57
C PHE A 758 -18.27 0.55 -85.97
N ILE A 759 -18.87 -0.63 -86.09
CA ILE A 759 -19.30 -1.21 -87.38
C ILE A 759 -20.26 -0.28 -88.11
N LEU A 760 -21.25 0.29 -87.42
CA LEU A 760 -22.20 1.22 -88.04
C LEU A 760 -21.53 2.53 -88.48
N ARG A 761 -20.52 2.99 -87.73
CA ARG A 761 -19.72 4.16 -88.11
C ARG A 761 -18.86 3.86 -89.35
N GLU A 762 -18.21 2.71 -89.39
CA GLU A 762 -17.39 2.27 -90.53
C GLU A 762 -18.26 1.98 -91.77
N TYR A 763 -19.44 1.35 -91.60
CA TYR A 763 -20.44 1.20 -92.65
C TYR A 763 -20.81 2.54 -93.26
N ARG A 764 -21.13 3.55 -92.43
CA ARG A 764 -21.42 4.91 -92.94
C ARG A 764 -20.22 5.52 -93.66
N ARG A 765 -19.01 5.36 -93.13
CA ARG A 765 -17.78 5.88 -93.77
C ARG A 765 -17.58 5.24 -95.15
N VAL A 766 -17.62 3.91 -95.25
CA VAL A 766 -17.41 3.19 -96.51
C VAL A 766 -18.51 3.52 -97.52
N VAL A 767 -19.79 3.53 -97.11
CA VAL A 767 -20.91 3.92 -97.99
C VAL A 767 -20.77 5.37 -98.48
N GLN A 768 -20.22 6.28 -97.67
CA GLN A 768 -19.93 7.65 -98.10
C GLN A 768 -18.70 7.78 -99.02
N MET A 769 -17.75 6.84 -98.98
CA MET A 769 -16.56 6.85 -99.82
C MET A 769 -16.81 6.32 -101.24
N VAL A 770 -17.85 5.52 -101.43
CA VAL A 770 -18.23 4.98 -102.75
C VAL A 770 -18.53 6.12 -103.74
N ARG A 771 -17.71 6.23 -104.79
CA ARG A 771 -17.89 7.22 -105.85
C ARG A 771 -19.17 6.94 -106.66
N PRO A 772 -19.95 7.95 -107.06
CA PRO A 772 -21.23 7.76 -107.73
C PRO A 772 -21.14 6.99 -109.06
N ILE A 773 -19.98 6.99 -109.74
CA ILE A 773 -19.72 6.26 -110.99
C ILE A 773 -19.56 4.74 -110.75
N ALA A 774 -19.00 4.34 -109.60
CA ALA A 774 -18.82 2.94 -109.19
C ALA A 774 -20.05 2.36 -108.45
N SER A 775 -21.02 3.21 -108.09
CA SER A 775 -22.21 2.84 -107.32
C SER A 775 -23.06 1.75 -107.99
N ASN A 776 -23.21 1.78 -109.32
CA ASN A 776 -23.96 0.77 -110.06
C ASN A 776 -23.26 -0.60 -110.11
N LEU A 777 -21.92 -0.63 -110.03
CA LEU A 777 -21.12 -1.86 -110.02
C LEU A 777 -21.04 -2.48 -108.62
N LEU A 778 -21.00 -1.64 -107.58
CA LEU A 778 -20.92 -2.05 -106.17
C LEU A 778 -22.29 -2.32 -105.53
N LYS A 779 -23.40 -1.97 -106.21
CA LYS A 779 -24.78 -2.21 -105.77
C LYS A 779 -25.07 -3.63 -105.27
N PRO A 780 -24.71 -4.73 -105.98
CA PRO A 780 -24.93 -6.09 -105.47
C PRO A 780 -24.14 -6.40 -104.19
N HIS A 781 -22.98 -5.77 -103.99
CA HIS A 781 -22.18 -5.91 -102.77
C HIS A 781 -22.75 -5.11 -101.60
N LEU A 782 -23.32 -3.92 -101.87
CA LEU A 782 -24.06 -3.12 -100.89
C LEU A 782 -25.36 -3.81 -100.46
N ASP A 783 -26.12 -4.36 -101.41
CA ASP A 783 -27.34 -5.13 -101.14
C ASP A 783 -27.04 -6.40 -100.32
N ASN A 784 -25.91 -7.07 -100.59
CA ASN A 784 -25.45 -8.19 -99.78
C ASN A 784 -25.07 -7.74 -98.36
N LEU A 785 -24.41 -6.59 -98.19
CA LEU A 785 -24.07 -6.06 -96.86
C LEU A 785 -25.33 -5.64 -96.07
N GLU A 786 -26.31 -5.01 -96.71
CA GLU A 786 -27.61 -4.68 -96.10
C GLU A 786 -28.39 -5.97 -95.74
N PHE A 787 -28.29 -7.02 -96.57
CA PHE A 787 -28.83 -8.34 -96.26
C PHE A 787 -28.14 -8.96 -95.03
N GLN A 788 -26.82 -8.83 -94.90
CA GLN A 788 -26.09 -9.29 -93.71
C GLN A 788 -26.40 -8.45 -92.46
N LEU A 789 -26.81 -7.18 -92.60
CA LEU A 789 -27.24 -6.32 -91.47
C LEU A 789 -28.70 -6.57 -91.05
N ARG A 790 -29.53 -7.11 -91.94
CA ARG A 790 -30.97 -7.35 -91.72
C ARG A 790 -31.28 -8.24 -90.50
N PRO A 791 -30.52 -9.31 -90.19
CA PRO A 791 -30.71 -10.09 -88.96
C PRO A 791 -30.60 -9.24 -87.69
N GLY A 792 -29.73 -8.22 -87.67
CA GLY A 792 -29.60 -7.27 -86.55
C GLY A 792 -30.77 -6.30 -86.40
N MET A 793 -31.58 -6.13 -87.46
CA MET A 793 -32.73 -5.21 -87.46
C MET A 793 -34.04 -5.90 -87.11
N VAL A 794 -34.17 -7.20 -87.36
CA VAL A 794 -35.45 -7.93 -87.29
C VAL A 794 -35.43 -9.09 -86.30
N THR A 795 -34.35 -9.88 -86.24
CA THR A 795 -34.35 -11.18 -85.54
C THR A 795 -33.45 -11.24 -84.32
N LEU A 796 -32.31 -10.55 -84.34
CA LEU A 796 -31.34 -10.58 -83.25
C LEU A 796 -31.68 -9.51 -82.21
N THR A 797 -31.75 -9.97 -80.97
CA THR A 797 -31.93 -9.15 -79.76
C THR A 797 -30.67 -9.18 -78.90
N TRP A 798 -30.56 -8.31 -77.89
CA TRP A 798 -29.40 -8.26 -77.00
C TRP A 798 -29.19 -9.53 -76.16
N THR A 799 -30.20 -10.39 -76.04
CA THR A 799 -30.12 -11.70 -75.36
C THR A 799 -29.73 -12.86 -76.28
N SER A 800 -29.56 -12.61 -77.58
CA SER A 800 -29.25 -13.66 -78.56
C SER A 800 -27.83 -14.20 -78.40
N MET A 801 -27.64 -15.52 -78.50
CA MET A 801 -26.31 -16.15 -78.36
C MET A 801 -25.39 -15.95 -79.56
N ASN A 802 -25.95 -15.65 -80.74
CA ASN A 802 -25.21 -15.63 -82.01
C ASN A 802 -24.66 -14.23 -82.39
N ILE A 803 -24.68 -13.25 -81.47
CA ILE A 803 -24.26 -11.86 -81.76
C ILE A 803 -22.81 -11.81 -82.24
N GLU A 804 -21.88 -12.53 -81.59
CA GLU A 804 -20.45 -12.52 -81.96
C GLU A 804 -20.21 -13.03 -83.39
N SER A 805 -20.88 -14.13 -83.76
CA SER A 805 -20.80 -14.68 -85.12
C SER A 805 -21.38 -13.73 -86.16
N TYR A 806 -22.48 -13.03 -85.81
CA TYR A 806 -23.09 -11.99 -86.63
C TYR A 806 -22.13 -10.81 -86.83
N LEU A 807 -21.55 -10.28 -85.75
CA LEU A 807 -20.59 -9.16 -85.81
C LEU A 807 -19.37 -9.52 -86.66
N ALA A 808 -18.81 -10.72 -86.49
CA ALA A 808 -17.67 -11.19 -87.27
C ALA A 808 -17.99 -11.33 -88.77
N ASN A 809 -19.20 -11.79 -89.12
CA ASN A 809 -19.64 -11.91 -90.50
C ASN A 809 -19.87 -10.54 -91.15
N VAL A 810 -20.54 -9.62 -90.44
CA VAL A 810 -20.74 -8.24 -90.91
C VAL A 810 -19.39 -7.55 -91.09
N TRP A 811 -18.45 -7.74 -90.16
CA TRP A 811 -17.08 -7.23 -90.27
C TRP A 811 -16.33 -7.78 -91.48
N ARG A 812 -16.42 -9.09 -91.74
CA ARG A 812 -15.76 -9.72 -92.88
C ARG A 812 -16.26 -9.15 -94.20
N GLU A 813 -17.58 -8.99 -94.33
CA GLU A 813 -18.18 -8.42 -95.54
C GLU A 813 -17.89 -6.92 -95.68
N LEU A 814 -17.90 -6.17 -94.57
CA LEU A 814 -17.49 -4.75 -94.57
C LEU A 814 -16.02 -4.59 -95.02
N LYS A 815 -15.11 -5.44 -94.54
CA LYS A 815 -13.69 -5.42 -94.93
C LYS A 815 -13.49 -5.81 -96.40
N LYS A 816 -14.25 -6.78 -96.91
CA LYS A 816 -14.25 -7.12 -98.34
C LYS A 816 -14.72 -5.92 -99.18
N LEU A 817 -15.79 -5.25 -98.76
CA LEU A 817 -16.29 -4.06 -99.45
C LEU A 817 -15.24 -2.94 -99.46
N GLU A 818 -14.57 -2.70 -98.34
CA GLU A 818 -13.49 -1.70 -98.24
C GLU A 818 -12.26 -2.06 -99.09
N GLN A 819 -11.87 -3.33 -99.17
CA GLN A 819 -10.78 -3.77 -100.05
C GLN A 819 -11.14 -3.61 -101.53
N LEU A 820 -12.40 -3.86 -101.90
CA LEU A 820 -12.89 -3.65 -103.25
C LEU A 820 -12.91 -2.16 -103.59
N ASP A 821 -13.42 -1.30 -102.70
CA ASP A 821 -13.46 0.15 -102.92
C ASP A 821 -12.05 0.76 -103.05
N ASN A 822 -11.06 0.26 -102.29
CA ASN A 822 -9.66 0.70 -102.43
C ASN A 822 -8.96 0.17 -103.70
N SER A 823 -9.52 -0.85 -104.36
CA SER A 823 -8.96 -1.43 -105.60
C SER A 823 -9.52 -0.79 -106.88
N PHE A 824 -10.53 0.07 -106.74
CA PHE A 824 -11.08 0.94 -107.78
C PHE A 824 -10.67 2.41 -107.53
#